data_AF-A0A9P8HKG5-F1
#
_entry.id   AF-A0A9P8HKG5-F1
#
_cell.length_a   1.000
_cell.length_b   1.000
_cell.length_c   1.000
_cell.angle_alpha   90.00
_cell.angle_beta   90.00
_cell.angle_gamma   90.00
#
_symmetry.space_group_name_H-M   'P 1'
#
loop_
_entity.id
_entity.type
_entity.pdbx_description
1 polymer ?
#
loop_
_entity_poly.entity_id
_entity_poly.type
_entity_poly.pdbx_seq_one_letter_code
_entity_poly.pdbx_strand_id
1 'polypeptide(L)'
;MFSLVVLGILAKASTVTASPTQHEDLSVYVNPFIGTAGPDGTGANSGDTFPGVSVPFGVVKLGPDTTEMNPSTNAFAGYTPDGNVTGFTCFHECGIGGASKYGVVGHMPLTTLSGVNVLDNATYQQPRVTMDRASVGYYRSDLANGVKVELAASDHAGFIQYTYPKNTERIVLFDVSHNLPSLAEFIKSQSYSNGQIEVKKNGKRVQGWGVWRGGWGGTGINWGIYFCNDFDSTPSSWQYFSGPWNAPDNPPSPSTPVTWGNASTNPNGVQGGPDGDESGDRVGALFNFPGKTTVVKSKIGVSFISVEKACAFQSEIPSWTLNQTVQSTKKLWNDDVFSKISVKESTKNDTRLTLFYSALYRMHQMPSDRTGENPDWVSSEPYYDDYYTLWDTFRCLNSFYLLVQPQRGIDMIRSLIDIWRHVGFMPDGRSGNHNGKVQGGSNADNVLADAYVKGYTGGINWKDGYKAVWTDAEVVPPPNNDPEDASCTDNQGRCGLPDWINLGYVSTTFSSSISRTVEYSLNDFAVSQIAKGIAPHDYQKYLNRSGDTPEERQLILKLDALIMIFVFLAYWAKVLDSSATSAAYVSGMKEDLKLFGNELNYLNTTYMVGYITLQIPLTVLMTRFSAAYFIPGADLIWGILTLAQYKVSNVHQLYVLRFFVGAAGSLFFPAVQWYLGCWYKRSELSRRGALFFIASQVGSMSSGYIQSGAYAHLNGRHGIEGWRWLYIICFACTVPVALLGFIVLPGHPDTCKPFILTESDIRLARERMAAENREPRKPITLSVIKSVLTGWHFWVLVSFAFFFSQADGISSNSGLPLWLKAEGYSVEKINTITTILPAVTIVSSIICGVLSDIYDAKVYLITITALLNILAGVVLAIWDVPRGLKFFAFFLSGSADGIAAVIYAWANEICAGNAEERAIVLSSMNTIGNTFGAWLPLFVWKTTDAPRYLIGYNWTIALDVCMIAMLFVLRSFWNREKKSMEIL
;
A
#
# COMPACT_ATOMS: atom_id res chain seq x y z
N MET A 1 -9.76 20.59 22.92
CA MET A 1 -10.23 20.22 24.28
C MET A 1 -11.74 19.92 24.29
N PHE A 2 -12.25 19.13 23.33
CA PHE A 2 -13.67 18.73 23.25
C PHE A 2 -13.85 17.40 22.46
N SER A 3 -12.90 16.47 22.59
CA SER A 3 -13.00 15.12 21.97
C SER A 3 -12.47 13.99 22.87
N LEU A 4 -12.23 14.27 24.16
CA LEU A 4 -11.67 13.32 25.13
C LEU A 4 -12.67 12.85 26.20
N VAL A 5 -13.96 13.18 26.05
CA VAL A 5 -15.01 12.91 27.07
C VAL A 5 -16.02 11.84 26.63
N VAL A 6 -15.94 11.34 25.40
CA VAL A 6 -16.89 10.31 24.89
C VAL A 6 -16.35 8.87 24.98
N LEU A 7 -15.06 8.67 25.31
CA LEU A 7 -14.46 7.34 25.49
C LEU A 7 -14.34 6.88 26.97
N GLY A 8 -14.76 7.70 27.92
CA GLY A 8 -14.55 7.47 29.36
C GLY A 8 -15.73 6.91 30.17
N ILE A 9 -16.89 6.61 29.57
CA ILE A 9 -18.13 6.29 30.31
C ILE A 9 -18.66 4.84 30.05
N LEU A 10 -17.96 4.01 29.27
CA LEU A 10 -18.29 2.58 29.11
C LEU A 10 -17.44 1.61 29.95
N ALA A 11 -16.53 2.12 30.79
CA ALA A 11 -15.76 1.32 31.73
C ALA A 11 -16.32 1.44 33.16
N LYS A 12 -17.55 0.97 33.39
CA LYS A 12 -18.01 0.62 34.74
C LYS A 12 -18.08 -0.89 34.85
N ALA A 13 -17.16 -1.40 35.66
CA ALA A 13 -16.95 -2.79 36.00
C ALA A 13 -18.26 -3.48 36.43
N SER A 14 -18.67 -4.46 35.65
CA SER A 14 -19.45 -5.60 36.12
C SER A 14 -18.45 -6.63 36.62
N THR A 15 -18.13 -6.60 37.91
CA THR A 15 -17.52 -7.75 38.58
C THR A 15 -18.58 -8.85 38.67
N VAL A 16 -18.72 -9.60 37.59
CA VAL A 16 -19.39 -10.90 37.60
C VAL A 16 -18.38 -11.85 38.23
N THR A 17 -18.69 -12.34 39.42
CA THR A 17 -18.05 -13.55 39.97
C THR A 17 -18.36 -14.70 39.01
N ALA A 18 -17.44 -14.93 38.07
CA ALA A 18 -17.51 -16.05 37.16
C ALA A 18 -17.44 -17.34 37.98
N SER A 19 -18.53 -18.10 37.95
CA SER A 19 -18.43 -19.54 38.20
C SER A 19 -17.43 -20.13 37.21
N PRO A 20 -16.68 -21.20 37.54
CA PRO A 20 -15.70 -21.77 36.64
C PRO A 20 -16.40 -22.26 35.38
N THR A 21 -16.43 -21.44 34.34
CA THR A 21 -16.87 -21.83 33.01
C THR A 21 -15.89 -22.87 32.53
N GLN A 22 -16.38 -24.09 32.32
CA GLN A 22 -15.65 -25.14 31.65
C GLN A 22 -15.13 -24.56 30.33
N HIS A 23 -13.83 -24.30 30.23
CA HIS A 23 -13.22 -23.75 29.01
C HIS A 23 -13.55 -24.69 27.85
N GLU A 24 -14.20 -24.17 26.81
CA GLU A 24 -14.46 -24.91 25.57
C GLU A 24 -13.11 -25.35 24.99
N ASP A 25 -12.92 -26.67 24.77
CA ASP A 25 -11.70 -27.19 24.15
C ASP A 25 -11.76 -26.94 22.64
N LEU A 26 -11.18 -25.82 22.20
CA LEU A 26 -11.18 -25.39 20.80
C LEU A 26 -10.18 -26.20 19.96
N SER A 27 -9.26 -26.93 20.61
CA SER A 27 -8.28 -27.78 19.93
C SER A 27 -8.93 -28.92 19.12
N VAL A 28 -10.17 -29.27 19.42
CA VAL A 28 -10.95 -30.30 18.69
C VAL A 28 -11.23 -29.91 17.24
N TYR A 29 -11.22 -28.61 16.92
CA TYR A 29 -11.47 -28.13 15.56
C TYR A 29 -10.22 -28.17 14.68
N VAL A 30 -9.03 -28.29 15.25
CA VAL A 30 -7.78 -28.26 14.50
C VAL A 30 -7.57 -29.59 13.76
N ASN A 31 -7.30 -29.49 12.46
CA ASN A 31 -6.84 -30.60 11.63
C ASN A 31 -5.39 -30.35 11.18
N PRO A 32 -4.40 -31.01 11.81
CA PRO A 32 -2.98 -30.86 11.45
C PRO A 32 -2.58 -31.46 10.10
N PHE A 33 -3.50 -32.03 9.31
CA PHE A 33 -3.22 -32.49 7.94
C PHE A 33 -3.65 -31.48 6.87
N ILE A 34 -4.35 -30.40 7.24
CA ILE A 34 -4.66 -29.34 6.26
C ILE A 34 -3.33 -28.70 5.82
N GLY A 35 -3.09 -28.75 4.51
CA GLY A 35 -1.88 -28.26 3.86
C GLY A 35 -0.78 -29.31 3.64
N THR A 36 -0.93 -30.56 4.12
CA THR A 36 0.08 -31.61 3.89
C THR A 36 -0.07 -32.30 2.53
N ALA A 37 -1.19 -32.08 1.83
CA ALA A 37 -1.51 -32.69 0.54
C ALA A 37 -2.09 -31.63 -0.40
N GLY A 38 -1.77 -31.75 -1.70
CA GLY A 38 -2.37 -30.95 -2.76
C GLY A 38 -3.76 -31.45 -3.18
N PRO A 39 -4.35 -30.86 -4.23
CA PRO A 39 -5.71 -31.18 -4.67
C PRO A 39 -5.94 -32.64 -5.11
N ASP A 40 -4.89 -33.34 -5.53
CA ASP A 40 -4.93 -34.75 -5.93
C ASP A 40 -4.66 -35.72 -4.77
N GLY A 41 -4.42 -35.20 -3.56
CA GLY A 41 -4.15 -35.97 -2.35
C GLY A 41 -2.69 -36.41 -2.18
N THR A 42 -1.79 -36.00 -3.08
CA THR A 42 -0.35 -36.27 -2.99
C THR A 42 0.41 -35.10 -2.36
N GLY A 43 1.71 -35.24 -2.10
CA GLY A 43 2.58 -34.12 -1.74
C GLY A 43 2.72 -33.03 -2.81
N ALA A 44 2.28 -33.26 -4.06
CA ALA A 44 2.43 -32.30 -5.15
C ALA A 44 1.50 -31.10 -4.99
N ASN A 45 2.03 -29.89 -5.16
CA ASN A 45 1.28 -28.63 -4.97
C ASN A 45 0.59 -28.57 -3.58
N SER A 46 1.21 -29.17 -2.56
CA SER A 46 0.75 -29.06 -1.19
C SER A 46 1.08 -27.69 -0.61
N GLY A 47 0.64 -27.43 0.62
CA GLY A 47 1.05 -26.23 1.36
C GLY A 47 2.34 -26.42 2.15
N ASP A 48 3.04 -27.56 1.99
CA ASP A 48 4.26 -27.96 2.71
C ASP A 48 4.15 -27.75 4.23
N THR A 49 3.00 -28.11 4.81
CA THR A 49 2.78 -27.96 6.25
C THR A 49 3.28 -29.17 7.04
N PHE A 50 3.70 -28.95 8.29
CA PHE A 50 4.20 -30.00 9.16
C PHE A 50 3.11 -30.57 10.11
N PRO A 51 2.71 -31.84 10.03
CA PRO A 51 1.63 -32.40 10.87
C PRO A 51 2.08 -32.84 12.27
N GLY A 52 3.38 -32.73 12.59
CA GLY A 52 3.90 -33.12 13.89
C GLY A 52 3.46 -32.22 15.05
N VAL A 53 3.97 -32.54 16.23
CA VAL A 53 3.58 -31.91 17.49
C VAL A 53 4.49 -30.72 17.81
N SER A 54 3.87 -29.57 18.08
CA SER A 54 4.55 -28.40 18.64
C SER A 54 3.65 -27.69 19.66
N VAL A 55 4.25 -26.92 20.56
CA VAL A 55 3.56 -25.85 21.31
C VAL A 55 3.52 -24.56 20.46
N PRO A 56 2.71 -23.54 20.80
CA PRO A 56 2.76 -22.25 20.11
C PRO A 56 4.17 -21.64 20.16
N PHE A 57 4.72 -21.28 19.00
CA PHE A 57 6.09 -20.77 18.79
C PHE A 57 7.21 -21.67 19.32
N GLY A 58 6.92 -22.96 19.54
CA GLY A 58 7.86 -23.86 20.20
C GLY A 58 9.11 -24.15 19.38
N VAL A 59 10.25 -24.31 20.07
CA VAL A 59 11.52 -24.71 19.44
C VAL A 59 11.40 -26.12 18.85
N VAL A 60 10.84 -27.06 19.62
CA VAL A 60 10.60 -28.43 19.18
C VAL A 60 9.32 -28.53 18.35
N LYS A 61 9.49 -29.10 17.16
CA LYS A 61 8.44 -29.52 16.23
C LYS A 61 8.70 -31.00 15.94
N LEU A 62 8.21 -31.86 16.83
CA LEU A 62 8.48 -33.29 16.82
C LEU A 62 7.54 -34.03 15.87
N GLY A 63 8.07 -34.74 14.89
CA GLY A 63 7.25 -35.41 13.88
C GLY A 63 8.01 -36.41 13.03
N PRO A 64 7.32 -37.02 12.07
CA PRO A 64 7.92 -37.91 11.09
C PRO A 64 8.76 -37.14 10.07
N ASP A 65 9.76 -37.83 9.54
CA ASP A 65 10.51 -37.45 8.36
C ASP A 65 10.17 -38.47 7.27
N THR A 66 9.65 -38.01 6.14
CA THR A 66 9.27 -38.86 5.02
C THR A 66 10.11 -38.57 3.80
N THR A 67 10.52 -39.62 3.09
CA THR A 67 11.23 -39.50 1.82
C THR A 67 10.40 -40.10 0.69
N GLU A 68 10.32 -39.36 -0.41
CA GLU A 68 9.77 -39.83 -1.68
C GLU A 68 10.87 -39.92 -2.73
N MET A 69 10.79 -40.94 -3.58
CA MET A 69 11.71 -41.11 -4.70
C MET A 69 11.29 -40.29 -5.93
N ASN A 70 10.16 -39.58 -5.85
CA ASN A 70 9.68 -38.71 -6.93
C ASN A 70 10.27 -37.31 -6.75
N PRO A 71 11.13 -36.82 -7.67
CA PRO A 71 11.72 -35.48 -7.56
C PRO A 71 10.71 -34.35 -7.78
N SER A 72 9.48 -34.65 -8.22
CA SER A 72 8.41 -33.67 -8.43
C SER A 72 7.64 -33.34 -7.13
N THR A 73 7.92 -34.06 -6.05
CA THR A 73 7.31 -33.89 -4.72
C THR A 73 8.42 -33.77 -3.69
N ASN A 74 8.41 -32.68 -2.91
CA ASN A 74 9.44 -32.44 -1.90
C ASN A 74 8.79 -32.43 -0.51
N ALA A 75 9.40 -33.16 0.43
CA ALA A 75 8.99 -33.14 1.83
C ALA A 75 9.77 -32.05 2.58
N PHE A 76 9.70 -30.78 2.14
CA PHE A 76 10.52 -29.71 2.72
C PHE A 76 10.25 -29.49 4.22
N ALA A 77 9.00 -29.62 4.63
CA ALA A 77 8.59 -29.61 6.03
C ALA A 77 8.76 -30.96 6.74
N GLY A 78 9.35 -31.96 6.08
CA GLY A 78 9.56 -33.31 6.58
C GLY A 78 8.42 -34.29 6.34
N TYR A 79 7.29 -33.85 5.80
CA TYR A 79 6.13 -34.73 5.61
C TYR A 79 5.49 -34.63 4.24
N THR A 80 5.21 -35.78 3.66
CA THR A 80 4.25 -35.97 2.58
C THR A 80 3.31 -37.15 2.89
N PRO A 81 2.11 -37.21 2.30
CA PRO A 81 1.15 -38.29 2.53
C PRO A 81 1.59 -39.64 1.94
N ASP A 82 2.37 -39.61 0.86
CA ASP A 82 2.78 -40.77 0.07
C ASP A 82 4.22 -41.26 0.35
N GLY A 83 5.02 -40.50 1.08
CA GLY A 83 6.39 -40.85 1.43
C GLY A 83 6.56 -42.02 2.41
N ASN A 84 7.75 -42.61 2.43
CA ASN A 84 8.13 -43.60 3.42
C ASN A 84 8.81 -42.91 4.61
N VAL A 85 8.52 -43.37 5.82
CA VAL A 85 9.13 -42.81 7.03
C VAL A 85 10.59 -43.23 7.11
N THR A 86 11.49 -42.24 7.14
CA THR A 86 12.94 -42.42 7.30
C THR A 86 13.41 -42.07 8.70
N GLY A 87 12.63 -41.32 9.46
CA GLY A 87 12.93 -41.03 10.86
C GLY A 87 11.80 -40.28 11.57
N PHE A 88 12.04 -39.98 12.84
CA PHE A 88 11.26 -39.04 13.63
C PHE A 88 12.24 -38.06 14.28
N THR A 89 12.05 -36.77 14.05
CA THR A 89 13.00 -35.74 14.47
C THR A 89 12.31 -34.56 15.16
N CYS A 90 13.10 -33.72 15.83
CA CYS A 90 12.63 -32.66 16.73
C CYS A 90 12.53 -31.27 16.11
N PHE A 91 13.13 -31.04 14.92
CA PHE A 91 13.20 -29.72 14.30
C PHE A 91 12.70 -29.78 12.86
N HIS A 92 11.78 -28.88 12.53
CA HIS A 92 11.13 -28.76 11.23
C HIS A 92 10.73 -27.31 10.99
N GLU A 93 10.57 -26.91 9.73
CA GLU A 93 9.87 -25.68 9.35
C GLU A 93 8.54 -26.04 8.68
N CYS A 94 7.58 -25.12 8.68
CA CYS A 94 6.22 -25.36 8.21
C CYS A 94 5.82 -24.29 7.19
N GLY A 95 5.30 -24.72 6.05
CA GLY A 95 4.81 -23.84 4.99
C GLY A 95 5.92 -23.25 4.13
N ILE A 96 7.04 -23.97 3.98
CA ILE A 96 8.23 -23.49 3.28
C ILE A 96 8.23 -23.93 1.81
N GLY A 97 8.66 -23.03 0.91
CA GLY A 97 8.66 -23.27 -0.54
C GLY A 97 10.04 -23.57 -1.15
N GLY A 98 11.08 -23.74 -0.34
CA GLY A 98 12.45 -24.01 -0.79
C GLY A 98 13.13 -25.08 0.04
N ALA A 99 14.41 -25.33 -0.22
CA ALA A 99 15.19 -26.41 0.37
C ALA A 99 15.03 -26.54 1.89
N SER A 100 14.88 -27.79 2.32
CA SER A 100 14.66 -28.16 3.73
C SER A 100 15.75 -27.61 4.65
N LYS A 101 15.34 -27.12 5.82
CA LYS A 101 16.20 -26.98 6.99
C LYS A 101 15.74 -27.98 8.04
N TYR A 102 16.67 -28.52 8.81
CA TYR A 102 16.45 -29.43 9.93
C TYR A 102 16.14 -30.89 9.55
N GLY A 103 15.26 -31.58 10.26
CA GLY A 103 15.21 -33.05 10.29
C GLY A 103 16.20 -33.63 11.29
N VAL A 104 16.28 -33.05 12.48
CA VAL A 104 17.25 -33.46 13.51
C VAL A 104 16.57 -33.47 14.88
N VAL A 105 16.92 -34.31 15.84
CA VAL A 105 17.88 -35.42 15.80
C VAL A 105 17.13 -36.73 15.49
N GLY A 106 17.71 -37.62 14.69
CA GLY A 106 17.04 -38.78 14.07
C GLY A 106 16.76 -39.95 15.01
N HIS A 107 15.49 -40.35 15.12
CA HIS A 107 15.05 -41.60 15.73
C HIS A 107 14.34 -42.50 14.72
N MET A 108 14.72 -43.78 14.63
CA MET A 108 14.02 -44.74 13.78
C MET A 108 13.85 -46.11 14.46
N PRO A 109 12.61 -46.60 14.69
CA PRO A 109 12.40 -47.90 15.28
C PRO A 109 12.44 -49.04 14.24
N LEU A 110 13.22 -50.09 14.54
CA LEU A 110 13.43 -51.25 13.68
C LEU A 110 13.07 -52.57 14.40
N THR A 111 12.67 -53.58 13.63
CA THR A 111 12.29 -54.92 14.13
C THR A 111 13.23 -56.04 13.68
N THR A 112 14.22 -55.71 12.83
CA THR A 112 15.29 -56.57 12.33
C THR A 112 16.45 -55.71 11.86
N LEU A 113 17.69 -56.20 11.98
CA LEU A 113 18.87 -55.63 11.31
C LEU A 113 19.23 -56.35 10.01
N SER A 114 18.49 -57.41 9.64
CA SER A 114 18.75 -58.14 8.41
C SER A 114 18.48 -57.26 7.19
N GLY A 115 19.51 -57.07 6.34
CA GLY A 115 19.41 -56.22 5.15
C GLY A 115 19.47 -54.72 5.43
N VAL A 116 19.69 -54.30 6.67
CA VAL A 116 19.77 -52.88 7.06
C VAL A 116 21.21 -52.39 6.99
N ASN A 117 21.43 -51.29 6.27
CA ASN A 117 22.64 -50.47 6.36
C ASN A 117 22.28 -49.16 7.07
N VAL A 118 22.79 -48.95 8.28
CA VAL A 118 22.47 -47.75 9.08
C VAL A 118 22.98 -46.44 8.47
N LEU A 119 23.88 -46.51 7.48
CA LEU A 119 24.35 -45.36 6.70
C LEU A 119 23.50 -45.11 5.44
N ASP A 120 22.46 -45.92 5.18
CA ASP A 120 21.58 -45.77 4.02
C ASP A 120 20.11 -45.94 4.43
N ASN A 121 19.39 -44.82 4.53
CA ASN A 121 17.99 -44.81 4.94
C ASN A 121 17.05 -45.53 3.96
N ALA A 122 17.45 -45.71 2.69
CA ALA A 122 16.68 -46.49 1.73
C ALA A 122 16.56 -47.97 2.14
N THR A 123 17.49 -48.47 2.95
CA THR A 123 17.50 -49.87 3.42
C THR A 123 16.58 -50.14 4.60
N TYR A 124 16.19 -49.09 5.35
CA TYR A 124 15.39 -49.24 6.58
C TYR A 124 14.11 -48.41 6.62
N GLN A 125 13.89 -47.51 5.66
CA GLN A 125 12.67 -46.72 5.54
C GLN A 125 11.42 -47.61 5.61
N GLN A 126 10.37 -47.10 6.24
CA GLN A 126 9.14 -47.87 6.47
C GLN A 126 7.94 -47.20 5.80
N PRO A 127 7.22 -47.90 4.92
CA PRO A 127 5.89 -47.48 4.51
C PRO A 127 4.94 -47.41 5.71
N ARG A 128 3.92 -46.57 5.58
CA ARG A 128 2.82 -46.48 6.56
C ARG A 128 1.72 -47.48 6.19
N VAL A 129 1.13 -48.12 7.21
CA VAL A 129 0.02 -49.08 7.02
C VAL A 129 -1.27 -48.35 6.66
N THR A 130 -1.48 -47.17 7.26
CA THR A 130 -2.60 -46.27 7.00
C THR A 130 -2.10 -44.83 7.08
N MET A 131 -2.91 -43.85 6.65
CA MET A 131 -2.64 -42.45 6.97
C MET A 131 -2.41 -42.28 8.48
N ASP A 132 -1.51 -41.37 8.79
CA ASP A 132 -1.16 -41.01 10.16
C ASP A 132 -2.36 -40.36 10.87
N ARG A 133 -2.28 -40.30 12.20
CA ARG A 133 -3.28 -39.62 13.03
C ARG A 133 -2.64 -38.48 13.77
N ALA A 134 -3.21 -37.29 13.68
CA ALA A 134 -2.70 -36.08 14.33
C ALA A 134 -3.85 -35.27 14.95
N SER A 135 -3.55 -34.66 16.09
CA SER A 135 -4.38 -33.65 16.75
C SER A 135 -3.44 -32.73 17.54
N VAL A 136 -3.94 -31.60 18.06
CA VAL A 136 -3.11 -30.71 18.88
C VAL A 136 -2.45 -31.49 20.03
N GLY A 137 -1.12 -31.44 20.11
CA GLY A 137 -0.35 -32.13 21.14
C GLY A 137 -0.07 -33.62 20.90
N TYR A 138 -0.60 -34.25 19.85
CA TYR A 138 -0.46 -35.69 19.61
C TYR A 138 -0.31 -36.04 18.13
N TYR A 139 0.64 -36.92 17.83
CA TYR A 139 0.81 -37.53 16.51
C TYR A 139 1.02 -39.03 16.65
N ARG A 140 0.56 -39.82 15.68
CA ARG A 140 0.79 -41.26 15.59
C ARG A 140 0.99 -41.75 14.16
N SER A 141 1.98 -42.62 13.98
CA SER A 141 2.20 -43.40 12.76
C SER A 141 2.19 -44.90 13.06
N ASP A 142 1.60 -45.68 12.16
CA ASP A 142 1.58 -47.15 12.20
C ASP A 142 2.43 -47.67 11.02
N LEU A 143 3.62 -48.20 11.31
CA LEU A 143 4.63 -48.57 10.32
C LEU A 143 4.47 -50.01 9.80
N ALA A 144 4.90 -50.26 8.56
CA ALA A 144 4.80 -51.58 7.91
C ALA A 144 5.55 -52.70 8.64
N ASN A 145 6.64 -52.37 9.35
CA ASN A 145 7.33 -53.31 10.24
C ASN A 145 6.54 -53.68 11.51
N GLY A 146 5.33 -53.15 11.69
CA GLY A 146 4.41 -53.42 12.79
C GLY A 146 4.60 -52.53 14.02
N VAL A 147 5.59 -51.63 14.02
CA VAL A 147 5.82 -50.70 15.13
C VAL A 147 4.83 -49.54 15.03
N LYS A 148 4.26 -49.16 16.18
CA LYS A 148 3.46 -47.94 16.33
C LYS A 148 4.28 -46.89 17.03
N VAL A 149 4.30 -45.67 16.48
CA VAL A 149 5.05 -44.55 17.04
C VAL A 149 4.08 -43.44 17.42
N GLU A 150 4.13 -42.99 18.66
CA GLU A 150 3.28 -41.92 19.18
C GLU A 150 4.13 -40.81 19.78
N LEU A 151 3.78 -39.56 19.47
CA LEU A 151 4.58 -38.37 19.76
C LEU A 151 3.78 -37.37 20.59
N ALA A 152 4.48 -36.67 21.49
CA ALA A 152 4.04 -35.44 22.15
C ALA A 152 5.26 -34.53 22.38
N ALA A 153 5.08 -33.22 22.52
CA ALA A 153 6.19 -32.28 22.72
C ALA A 153 5.83 -31.11 23.63
N SER A 154 6.85 -30.60 24.33
CA SER A 154 6.87 -29.30 25.00
C SER A 154 7.64 -28.28 24.15
N ASP A 155 8.17 -27.23 24.78
CA ASP A 155 8.85 -26.15 24.07
C ASP A 155 10.23 -26.59 23.55
N HIS A 156 11.04 -27.21 24.42
CA HIS A 156 12.41 -27.65 24.10
C HIS A 156 12.61 -29.17 24.23
N ALA A 157 11.54 -29.93 24.48
CA ALA A 157 11.62 -31.38 24.63
C ALA A 157 10.52 -32.15 23.89
N GLY A 158 10.87 -33.36 23.45
CA GLY A 158 10.02 -34.32 22.77
C GLY A 158 9.81 -35.60 23.59
N PHE A 159 8.65 -36.22 23.41
CA PHE A 159 8.30 -37.52 23.97
C PHE A 159 7.93 -38.47 22.84
N ILE A 160 8.61 -39.62 22.77
CA ILE A 160 8.38 -40.64 21.74
C ILE A 160 8.02 -41.96 22.43
N GLN A 161 6.93 -42.61 22.01
CA GLN A 161 6.53 -43.93 22.47
C GLN A 161 6.51 -44.90 21.30
N TYR A 162 7.31 -45.96 21.40
CA TYR A 162 7.37 -47.05 20.44
C TYR A 162 6.62 -48.26 21.01
N THR A 163 5.62 -48.76 20.29
CA THR A 163 4.95 -50.03 20.62
C THR A 163 5.34 -51.08 19.60
N TYR A 164 6.14 -52.05 20.03
CA TYR A 164 6.67 -53.11 19.17
C TYR A 164 5.72 -54.32 19.10
N PRO A 165 5.68 -55.01 17.95
CA PRO A 165 5.00 -56.29 17.83
C PRO A 165 5.63 -57.36 18.72
N LYS A 166 4.86 -58.41 19.02
CA LYS A 166 5.39 -59.57 19.75
C LYS A 166 6.37 -60.33 18.86
N ASN A 167 7.39 -60.95 19.47
CA ASN A 167 8.34 -61.85 18.81
C ASN A 167 9.27 -61.23 17.73
N THR A 168 9.46 -59.91 17.72
CA THR A 168 10.45 -59.25 16.83
C THR A 168 11.66 -58.73 17.61
N GLU A 169 12.68 -58.21 16.96
CA GLU A 169 13.66 -57.38 17.66
C GLU A 169 13.02 -56.03 18.06
N ARG A 170 13.60 -55.36 19.06
CA ARG A 170 13.14 -54.04 19.53
C ARG A 170 14.31 -53.09 19.47
N ILE A 171 14.53 -52.52 18.30
CA ILE A 171 15.70 -51.71 18.04
C ILE A 171 15.26 -50.26 17.86
N VAL A 172 15.97 -49.35 18.51
CA VAL A 172 15.90 -47.92 18.21
C VAL A 172 17.23 -47.51 17.60
N LEU A 173 17.20 -47.05 16.35
CA LEU A 173 18.31 -46.38 15.69
C LEU A 173 18.26 -44.90 16.06
N PHE A 174 19.37 -44.41 16.61
CA PHE A 174 19.59 -43.00 16.89
C PHE A 174 20.67 -42.51 15.90
N ASP A 175 20.25 -41.78 14.87
CA ASP A 175 21.13 -41.26 13.82
C ASP A 175 21.37 -39.76 14.02
N VAL A 176 22.58 -39.39 14.43
CA VAL A 176 22.97 -37.98 14.60
C VAL A 176 23.14 -37.30 13.26
N SER A 177 23.43 -38.05 12.21
CA SER A 177 23.72 -37.51 10.88
C SER A 177 22.50 -37.32 9.99
N HIS A 178 21.33 -37.79 10.44
CA HIS A 178 20.08 -37.63 9.70
C HIS A 178 19.74 -36.15 9.50
N ASN A 179 19.14 -35.82 8.36
CA ASN A 179 18.61 -34.50 8.00
C ASN A 179 17.56 -34.65 6.89
N LEU A 180 16.68 -33.65 6.76
CA LEU A 180 15.69 -33.67 5.69
C LEU A 180 16.34 -33.57 4.30
N PRO A 181 15.97 -34.44 3.36
CA PRO A 181 16.47 -34.36 1.99
C PRO A 181 15.90 -33.13 1.27
N SER A 182 16.62 -32.66 0.26
CA SER A 182 16.13 -31.68 -0.72
C SER A 182 16.53 -32.15 -2.12
N LEU A 183 15.65 -32.90 -2.78
CA LEU A 183 15.94 -33.56 -4.05
C LEU A 183 15.79 -32.60 -5.25
N ALA A 184 14.88 -31.63 -5.18
CA ALA A 184 14.68 -30.66 -6.25
C ALA A 184 15.63 -29.44 -6.19
N GLU A 185 16.17 -29.09 -5.01
CA GLU A 185 17.05 -27.93 -4.82
C GLU A 185 18.41 -28.36 -4.25
N PHE A 186 19.13 -29.22 -4.97
CA PHE A 186 20.39 -29.81 -4.51
C PHE A 186 21.44 -28.78 -4.07
N ILE A 187 21.59 -27.66 -4.81
CA ILE A 187 22.56 -26.60 -4.51
C ILE A 187 22.28 -25.94 -3.14
N LYS A 188 21.01 -25.87 -2.73
CA LYS A 188 20.57 -25.26 -1.47
C LYS A 188 20.33 -26.29 -0.37
N SER A 189 20.67 -27.55 -0.62
CA SER A 189 20.47 -28.62 0.35
C SER A 189 21.36 -28.42 1.58
N GLN A 190 20.91 -29.02 2.68
CA GLN A 190 21.71 -29.17 3.88
C GLN A 190 22.44 -30.51 3.87
N SER A 191 23.58 -30.57 4.55
CA SER A 191 24.32 -31.81 4.75
C SER A 191 24.81 -31.92 6.18
N TYR A 192 24.94 -33.15 6.67
CA TYR A 192 25.72 -33.39 7.89
C TYR A 192 27.17 -32.95 7.70
N SER A 193 27.79 -32.40 8.74
CA SER A 193 29.18 -31.92 8.74
C SER A 193 30.01 -32.74 9.71
N ASN A 194 29.60 -32.80 10.98
CA ASN A 194 30.28 -33.55 12.03
C ASN A 194 29.35 -33.72 13.24
N GLY A 195 29.74 -34.53 14.21
CA GLY A 195 28.92 -34.83 15.36
C GLY A 195 29.60 -35.79 16.32
N GLN A 196 29.05 -35.85 17.52
CA GLN A 196 29.48 -36.73 18.59
C GLN A 196 28.27 -37.34 19.27
N ILE A 197 28.41 -38.60 19.66
CA ILE A 197 27.40 -39.32 20.46
C ILE A 197 28.06 -40.11 21.58
N GLU A 198 27.49 -39.98 22.77
CA GLU A 198 27.92 -40.65 23.99
C GLU A 198 26.72 -41.31 24.69
N VAL A 199 26.91 -42.54 25.15
CA VAL A 199 25.90 -43.31 25.88
C VAL A 199 26.29 -43.42 27.35
N LYS A 200 25.39 -42.97 28.23
CA LYS A 200 25.53 -42.95 29.69
C LYS A 200 24.47 -43.80 30.38
N LYS A 201 24.62 -43.95 31.70
CA LYS A 201 23.63 -44.59 32.60
C LYS A 201 23.22 -46.00 32.13
N ASN A 202 24.19 -46.84 31.80
CA ASN A 202 23.94 -48.21 31.30
C ASN A 202 22.99 -48.26 30.09
N GLY A 203 23.22 -47.40 29.09
CA GLY A 203 22.41 -47.37 27.88
C GLY A 203 21.13 -46.56 27.98
N LYS A 204 20.72 -46.12 29.19
CA LYS A 204 19.48 -45.36 29.36
C LYS A 204 19.57 -43.92 28.88
N ARG A 205 20.76 -43.33 28.81
CA ARG A 205 20.96 -41.96 28.36
C ARG A 205 21.84 -41.91 27.13
N VAL A 206 21.44 -41.10 26.17
CA VAL A 206 22.19 -40.78 24.97
C VAL A 206 22.33 -39.26 24.90
N GLN A 207 23.52 -38.76 24.67
CA GLN A 207 23.75 -37.33 24.60
C GLN A 207 24.87 -37.01 23.62
N GLY A 208 24.90 -35.78 23.12
CA GLY A 208 25.89 -35.37 22.15
C GLY A 208 25.48 -34.13 21.40
N TRP A 209 26.10 -33.95 20.24
CA TRP A 209 25.87 -32.82 19.35
C TRP A 209 26.02 -33.23 17.90
N GLY A 210 25.34 -32.51 17.03
CA GLY A 210 25.53 -32.58 15.57
C GLY A 210 25.74 -31.17 15.02
N VAL A 211 26.51 -31.08 13.95
CA VAL A 211 26.70 -29.89 13.13
C VAL A 211 26.34 -30.26 11.71
N TRP A 212 25.53 -29.40 11.10
CA TRP A 212 25.13 -29.50 9.72
C TRP A 212 25.51 -28.22 8.99
N ARG A 213 25.71 -28.35 7.69
CA ARG A 213 26.11 -27.29 6.79
C ARG A 213 25.00 -27.01 5.80
N GLY A 214 24.82 -25.74 5.44
CA GLY A 214 23.92 -25.35 4.37
C GLY A 214 22.44 -25.30 4.76
N GLY A 215 21.58 -25.65 3.81
CA GLY A 215 20.15 -25.39 3.84
C GLY A 215 19.82 -23.98 3.32
N TRP A 216 18.59 -23.52 3.58
CA TRP A 216 18.07 -22.25 3.04
C TRP A 216 18.90 -20.99 3.39
N GLY A 217 19.66 -21.02 4.49
CA GLY A 217 20.58 -19.94 4.90
C GLY A 217 21.79 -19.72 3.98
N GLY A 218 22.02 -20.60 3.00
CA GLY A 218 23.14 -20.51 2.04
C GLY A 218 24.20 -21.58 2.25
N THR A 219 24.94 -21.89 1.17
CA THR A 219 26.00 -22.89 1.18
C THR A 219 27.20 -22.39 2.01
N GLY A 220 27.82 -23.28 2.79
CA GLY A 220 28.99 -22.90 3.60
C GLY A 220 28.73 -22.56 5.07
N ILE A 221 27.47 -22.44 5.48
CA ILE A 221 27.13 -22.03 6.85
C ILE A 221 26.87 -23.24 7.74
N ASN A 222 27.61 -23.34 8.85
CA ASN A 222 27.42 -24.38 9.86
C ASN A 222 26.43 -23.95 10.94
N TRP A 223 25.58 -24.88 11.36
CA TRP A 223 24.65 -24.72 12.46
C TRP A 223 24.62 -26.02 13.27
N GLY A 224 24.57 -25.90 14.60
CA GLY A 224 24.73 -27.02 15.53
C GLY A 224 23.55 -27.19 16.48
N ILE A 225 23.29 -28.44 16.86
CA ILE A 225 22.28 -28.81 17.85
C ILE A 225 22.90 -29.78 18.85
N TYR A 226 22.65 -29.52 20.13
CA TYR A 226 22.95 -30.41 21.23
C TYR A 226 21.69 -31.17 21.64
N PHE A 227 21.85 -32.44 22.03
CA PHE A 227 20.74 -33.28 22.42
C PHE A 227 21.03 -34.11 23.67
N CYS A 228 19.96 -34.44 24.39
CA CYS A 228 20.00 -35.34 25.53
C CYS A 228 18.71 -36.16 25.56
N ASN A 229 18.84 -37.46 25.35
CA ASN A 229 17.73 -38.41 25.30
C ASN A 229 17.82 -39.44 26.44
N ASP A 230 16.72 -39.64 27.15
CA ASP A 230 16.55 -40.72 28.12
C ASP A 230 15.55 -41.76 27.62
N PHE A 231 15.81 -43.05 27.88
CA PHE A 231 14.87 -44.15 27.74
C PHE A 231 14.27 -44.55 29.08
N ASP A 232 12.98 -44.91 29.10
CA ASP A 232 12.32 -45.42 30.31
C ASP A 232 12.86 -46.81 30.72
N SER A 233 13.11 -47.65 29.71
CA SER A 233 13.57 -49.02 29.82
C SER A 233 15.08 -49.13 29.63
N THR A 234 15.72 -50.08 30.32
CA THR A 234 17.14 -50.37 30.08
C THR A 234 17.29 -51.22 28.81
N PRO A 235 18.11 -50.81 27.84
CA PRO A 235 18.43 -51.66 26.69
C PRO A 235 19.25 -52.89 27.13
N SER A 236 19.09 -54.01 26.43
CA SER A 236 19.90 -55.22 26.59
C SER A 236 21.32 -55.02 26.07
N SER A 237 21.47 -54.26 24.99
CA SER A 237 22.74 -53.91 24.38
C SER A 237 22.62 -52.62 23.59
N TRP A 238 23.74 -51.96 23.38
CA TRP A 238 23.87 -50.83 22.48
C TRP A 238 25.21 -50.87 21.75
N GLN A 239 25.22 -50.35 20.53
CA GLN A 239 26.40 -50.34 19.66
C GLN A 239 26.48 -48.99 18.93
N TYR A 240 27.67 -48.42 18.88
CA TYR A 240 27.93 -47.24 18.07
C TYR A 240 28.16 -47.65 16.62
N PHE A 241 27.81 -46.75 15.70
CA PHE A 241 28.25 -46.85 14.32
C PHE A 241 28.96 -45.56 13.90
N SER A 242 29.94 -45.71 13.01
CA SER A 242 30.49 -44.63 12.21
C SER A 242 30.73 -45.07 10.78
N GLY A 243 30.82 -44.12 9.86
CA GLY A 243 31.25 -44.40 8.50
C GLY A 243 31.27 -43.16 7.62
N PRO A 244 31.78 -43.29 6.39
CA PRO A 244 32.07 -42.15 5.53
C PRO A 244 30.82 -41.30 5.32
N TRP A 245 30.99 -39.99 5.47
CA TRP A 245 30.02 -39.03 4.98
C TRP A 245 29.96 -39.10 3.45
N ASN A 246 28.74 -39.03 2.93
CA ASN A 246 28.48 -39.02 1.50
C ASN A 246 27.63 -37.79 1.19
N ALA A 247 28.07 -37.05 0.18
CA ALA A 247 27.33 -35.91 -0.33
C ALA A 247 25.98 -36.38 -0.95
N PRO A 248 24.94 -35.54 -0.94
CA PRO A 248 23.62 -35.94 -1.46
C PRO A 248 23.61 -36.32 -2.95
N ASP A 249 24.65 -35.98 -3.73
CA ASP A 249 24.85 -36.32 -5.15
C ASP A 249 25.57 -37.66 -5.36
N ASN A 250 26.11 -38.27 -4.30
CA ASN A 250 26.81 -39.55 -4.38
C ASN A 250 26.37 -40.46 -3.21
N PRO A 251 25.14 -41.02 -3.25
CA PRO A 251 24.63 -41.84 -2.17
C PRO A 251 25.55 -43.04 -1.88
N PRO A 252 25.67 -43.48 -0.62
CA PRO A 252 26.46 -44.66 -0.29
C PRO A 252 25.99 -45.83 -1.15
N SER A 253 26.95 -46.59 -1.70
CA SER A 253 26.63 -47.93 -2.19
C SER A 253 25.98 -48.71 -1.05
N PRO A 254 24.96 -49.56 -1.29
CA PRO A 254 24.43 -50.46 -0.26
C PRO A 254 25.53 -51.30 0.43
N SER A 255 26.67 -51.48 -0.24
CA SER A 255 27.87 -52.14 0.26
C SER A 255 28.84 -51.26 1.06
N THR A 256 28.50 -50.01 1.39
CA THR A 256 29.39 -49.09 2.12
C THR A 256 29.68 -49.66 3.52
N PRO A 257 30.96 -49.89 3.89
CA PRO A 257 31.29 -50.50 5.17
C PRO A 257 30.90 -49.61 6.35
N VAL A 258 30.14 -50.17 7.29
CA VAL A 258 29.83 -49.55 8.58
C VAL A 258 30.89 -49.96 9.59
N THR A 259 31.50 -48.98 10.26
CA THR A 259 32.40 -49.23 11.39
C THR A 259 31.57 -49.35 12.65
N TRP A 260 31.60 -50.53 13.28
CA TRP A 260 30.87 -50.79 14.52
C TRP A 260 31.79 -50.61 15.74
N GLY A 261 31.37 -49.75 16.66
CA GLY A 261 32.04 -49.52 17.93
C GLY A 261 31.29 -50.15 19.09
N ASN A 262 31.99 -50.86 19.98
CA ASN A 262 31.39 -51.33 21.22
C ASN A 262 31.52 -50.28 22.32
N ALA A 263 30.42 -49.93 22.95
CA ALA A 263 30.40 -48.95 24.03
C ALA A 263 31.08 -49.42 25.32
N SER A 264 31.21 -50.73 25.55
CA SER A 264 31.99 -51.25 26.68
C SER A 264 33.50 -51.01 26.52
N THR A 265 33.99 -50.81 25.29
CA THR A 265 35.38 -50.50 24.99
C THR A 265 35.63 -49.02 24.65
N ASN A 266 34.56 -48.24 24.46
CA ASN A 266 34.65 -46.81 24.18
C ASN A 266 33.62 -46.01 25.02
N PRO A 267 33.92 -45.80 26.31
CA PRO A 267 33.00 -45.12 27.23
C PRO A 267 32.83 -43.63 26.92
N ASN A 268 33.74 -43.03 26.16
CA ASN A 268 33.73 -41.60 25.82
C ASN A 268 32.92 -41.28 24.55
N GLY A 269 32.27 -42.29 23.94
CA GLY A 269 31.45 -42.10 22.74
C GLY A 269 32.23 -42.16 21.43
N VAL A 270 31.53 -41.95 20.32
CA VAL A 270 32.12 -41.85 18.97
C VAL A 270 31.92 -40.45 18.41
N GLN A 271 32.90 -39.98 17.65
CA GLN A 271 32.91 -38.68 16.98
C GLN A 271 33.29 -38.89 15.51
N GLY A 272 32.64 -38.15 14.61
CA GLY A 272 32.81 -38.30 13.17
C GLY A 272 34.18 -37.87 12.66
N GLY A 273 34.66 -36.73 13.15
CA GLY A 273 35.97 -36.17 12.83
C GLY A 273 36.38 -35.16 13.91
N PRO A 274 37.61 -34.60 13.88
CA PRO A 274 38.03 -33.59 14.85
C PRO A 274 37.09 -32.37 14.86
N ASP A 275 37.07 -31.62 15.95
CA ASP A 275 36.23 -30.42 16.07
C ASP A 275 36.52 -29.45 14.91
N GLY A 276 35.46 -28.96 14.25
CA GLY A 276 35.56 -28.09 13.07
C GLY A 276 35.75 -28.83 11.73
N ASP A 277 35.82 -30.17 11.72
CA ASP A 277 35.78 -30.94 10.46
C ASP A 277 34.44 -30.72 9.73
N GLU A 278 34.52 -30.41 8.44
CA GLU A 278 33.37 -30.18 7.56
C GLU A 278 32.92 -31.44 6.79
N SER A 279 33.64 -32.55 7.00
CA SER A 279 33.50 -33.81 6.29
C SER A 279 33.64 -35.03 7.21
N GLY A 280 33.29 -34.85 8.49
CA GLY A 280 33.40 -35.89 9.50
C GLY A 280 32.49 -37.08 9.20
N ASP A 281 32.91 -38.27 9.65
CA ASP A 281 32.12 -39.48 9.49
C ASP A 281 30.72 -39.34 10.12
N ARG A 282 29.72 -39.93 9.48
CA ARG A 282 28.38 -40.09 10.06
C ARG A 282 28.50 -40.89 11.35
N VAL A 283 27.76 -40.51 12.40
CA VAL A 283 27.77 -41.22 13.68
C VAL A 283 26.37 -41.44 14.23
N GLY A 284 26.23 -42.49 15.04
CA GLY A 284 25.03 -42.74 15.82
C GLY A 284 25.13 -44.00 16.67
N ALA A 285 23.99 -44.48 17.16
CA ALA A 285 23.92 -45.67 18.00
C ALA A 285 22.64 -46.49 17.77
N LEU A 286 22.77 -47.81 17.92
CA LEU A 286 21.66 -48.77 17.98
C LEU A 286 21.41 -49.18 19.42
N PHE A 287 20.15 -49.23 19.83
CA PHE A 287 19.72 -49.71 21.14
C PHE A 287 18.77 -50.90 20.98
N ASN A 288 19.16 -52.06 21.49
CA ASN A 288 18.32 -53.25 21.45
C ASN A 288 17.68 -53.51 22.83
N PHE A 289 16.36 -53.62 22.90
CA PHE A 289 15.62 -53.77 24.14
C PHE A 289 15.22 -55.23 24.43
N PRO A 290 15.05 -55.63 25.70
CA PRO A 290 14.65 -56.99 26.05
C PRO A 290 13.33 -57.41 25.39
N GLY A 291 13.21 -58.69 24.99
CA GLY A 291 12.01 -59.18 24.32
C GLY A 291 10.70 -59.12 25.15
N LYS A 292 10.81 -58.95 26.47
CA LYS A 292 9.68 -58.68 27.38
C LYS A 292 9.17 -57.24 27.33
N THR A 293 9.98 -56.32 26.81
CA THR A 293 9.63 -54.90 26.64
C THR A 293 8.82 -54.75 25.36
N THR A 294 7.51 -54.47 25.50
CA THR A 294 6.61 -54.22 24.36
C THR A 294 6.48 -52.74 24.03
N VAL A 295 6.69 -51.88 25.02
CA VAL A 295 6.65 -50.42 24.88
C VAL A 295 7.98 -49.86 25.34
N VAL A 296 8.60 -49.04 24.50
CA VAL A 296 9.81 -48.27 24.82
C VAL A 296 9.44 -46.80 24.72
N LYS A 297 9.83 -46.00 25.71
CA LYS A 297 9.58 -44.55 25.71
C LYS A 297 10.89 -43.79 25.72
N SER A 298 10.91 -42.67 25.01
CA SER A 298 12.03 -41.76 24.86
C SER A 298 11.60 -40.35 25.27
N LYS A 299 12.47 -39.65 26.00
CA LYS A 299 12.37 -38.20 26.22
C LYS A 299 13.64 -37.54 25.73
N ILE A 300 13.53 -36.68 24.74
CA ILE A 300 14.66 -35.96 24.16
C ILE A 300 14.51 -34.48 24.45
N GLY A 301 15.52 -33.87 25.04
CA GLY A 301 15.66 -32.41 25.11
C GLY A 301 16.72 -31.95 24.12
N VAL A 302 16.56 -30.75 23.58
CA VAL A 302 17.45 -30.17 22.57
C VAL A 302 17.84 -28.75 22.95
N SER A 303 19.02 -28.31 22.53
CA SER A 303 19.52 -26.95 22.76
C SER A 303 20.46 -26.53 21.65
N PHE A 304 20.51 -25.23 21.36
CA PHE A 304 21.50 -24.65 20.45
C PHE A 304 22.83 -24.34 21.15
N ILE A 305 22.89 -24.39 22.48
CA ILE A 305 24.03 -23.93 23.27
C ILE A 305 24.86 -25.08 23.84
N SER A 306 24.23 -26.05 24.52
CA SER A 306 24.99 -27.14 25.15
C SER A 306 24.16 -28.39 25.50
N VAL A 307 24.86 -29.49 25.76
CA VAL A 307 24.27 -30.75 26.24
C VAL A 307 23.61 -30.58 27.61
N GLU A 308 24.20 -29.80 28.50
CA GLU A 308 23.68 -29.57 29.85
C GLU A 308 22.30 -28.92 29.80
N LYS A 309 22.14 -27.90 28.94
CA LYS A 309 20.83 -27.27 28.68
C LYS A 309 19.84 -28.25 28.06
N ALA A 310 20.27 -28.98 27.03
CA ALA A 310 19.43 -30.02 26.41
C ALA A 310 18.92 -31.04 27.45
N CYS A 311 19.76 -31.49 28.39
CA CYS A 311 19.34 -32.38 29.46
C CYS A 311 18.40 -31.70 30.48
N ALA A 312 18.59 -30.40 30.77
CA ALA A 312 17.74 -29.66 31.68
C ALA A 312 16.31 -29.48 31.14
N PHE A 313 16.17 -29.26 29.82
CA PHE A 313 14.87 -29.12 29.16
C PHE A 313 13.99 -30.37 29.23
N GLN A 314 14.57 -31.56 29.45
CA GLN A 314 13.78 -32.77 29.71
C GLN A 314 12.83 -32.62 30.92
N SER A 315 13.10 -31.67 31.83
CA SER A 315 12.23 -31.38 32.98
C SER A 315 10.88 -30.75 32.59
N GLU A 316 10.76 -30.18 31.39
CA GLU A 316 9.48 -29.71 30.83
C GLU A 316 8.48 -30.87 30.66
N ILE A 317 8.98 -32.09 30.54
CA ILE A 317 8.18 -33.32 30.46
C ILE A 317 8.43 -34.16 31.71
N PRO A 318 7.76 -33.87 32.85
CA PRO A 318 8.06 -34.51 34.13
C PRO A 318 7.67 -35.99 34.19
N SER A 319 6.73 -36.43 33.35
CA SER A 319 6.12 -37.76 33.44
C SER A 319 6.43 -38.67 32.26
N TRP A 320 6.47 -39.98 32.48
CA TRP A 320 6.56 -41.01 31.43
C TRP A 320 5.20 -41.41 30.85
N THR A 321 4.17 -40.60 31.07
CA THR A 321 2.80 -40.82 30.57
C THR A 321 2.51 -39.88 29.41
N LEU A 322 2.45 -40.41 28.19
CA LEU A 322 2.24 -39.65 26.94
C LEU A 322 1.08 -38.65 27.06
N ASN A 323 -0.08 -39.11 27.53
CA ASN A 323 -1.28 -38.27 27.61
C ASN A 323 -1.09 -37.04 28.51
N GLN A 324 -0.21 -37.08 29.52
CA GLN A 324 0.02 -35.89 30.35
C GLN A 324 0.69 -34.77 29.55
N THR A 325 1.68 -35.09 28.71
CA THR A 325 2.29 -34.12 27.79
C THR A 325 1.27 -33.62 26.78
N VAL A 326 0.48 -34.53 26.17
CA VAL A 326 -0.58 -34.16 25.21
C VAL A 326 -1.55 -33.14 25.81
N GLN A 327 -2.05 -33.39 27.02
CA GLN A 327 -2.98 -32.46 27.68
C GLN A 327 -2.33 -31.13 28.03
N SER A 328 -1.06 -31.12 28.46
CA SER A 328 -0.32 -29.88 28.71
C SER A 328 -0.15 -29.05 27.44
N THR A 329 0.19 -29.68 26.31
CA THR A 329 0.31 -29.00 25.01
C THR A 329 -1.05 -28.45 24.55
N LYS A 330 -2.13 -29.23 24.64
CA LYS A 330 -3.49 -28.76 24.32
C LYS A 330 -3.91 -27.57 25.16
N LYS A 331 -3.58 -27.59 26.46
CA LYS A 331 -3.86 -26.49 27.37
C LYS A 331 -3.16 -25.21 26.93
N LEU A 332 -1.86 -25.29 26.58
CA LEU A 332 -1.12 -24.13 26.08
C LEU A 332 -1.73 -23.54 24.81
N TRP A 333 -2.12 -24.38 23.85
CA TRP A 333 -2.77 -23.91 22.61
C TRP A 333 -4.12 -23.22 22.87
N ASN A 334 -4.97 -23.81 23.72
CA ASN A 334 -6.25 -23.21 24.08
C ASN A 334 -6.06 -21.87 24.82
N ASP A 335 -5.16 -21.81 25.78
CA ASP A 335 -4.98 -20.64 26.64
C ASP A 335 -4.26 -19.48 25.94
N ASP A 336 -3.23 -19.78 25.14
CA ASP A 336 -2.39 -18.74 24.54
C ASP A 336 -2.86 -18.28 23.14
N VAL A 337 -3.49 -19.17 22.37
CA VAL A 337 -3.85 -18.91 20.98
C VAL A 337 -5.36 -18.94 20.76
N PHE A 338 -6.02 -20.09 20.95
CA PHE A 338 -7.38 -20.28 20.46
C PHE A 338 -8.42 -19.46 21.22
N SER A 339 -8.23 -19.27 22.53
CA SER A 339 -9.14 -18.46 23.35
C SER A 339 -9.06 -16.95 23.07
N LYS A 340 -8.07 -16.47 22.31
CA LYS A 340 -7.94 -15.05 21.96
C LYS A 340 -9.03 -14.57 20.99
N ILE A 341 -9.69 -15.49 20.28
CA ILE A 341 -10.74 -15.17 19.32
C ILE A 341 -11.96 -16.06 19.55
N SER A 342 -13.10 -15.43 19.86
CA SER A 342 -14.39 -16.11 20.04
C SER A 342 -15.26 -16.00 18.79
N VAL A 343 -15.74 -17.14 18.27
CA VAL A 343 -16.72 -17.18 17.16
C VAL A 343 -18.14 -17.25 17.72
N LYS A 344 -19.03 -16.35 17.27
CA LYS A 344 -20.42 -16.30 17.75
C LYS A 344 -21.19 -17.56 17.40
N GLU A 345 -22.02 -18.00 18.34
CA GLU A 345 -22.80 -19.25 18.26
C GLU A 345 -23.76 -19.29 17.06
N SER A 346 -24.37 -18.16 16.71
CA SER A 346 -25.25 -18.02 15.53
C SER A 346 -24.56 -18.24 14.19
N THR A 347 -23.23 -18.33 14.17
CA THR A 347 -22.39 -18.53 12.98
C THR A 347 -21.51 -19.79 13.06
N LYS A 348 -21.66 -20.61 14.11
CA LYS A 348 -20.88 -21.85 14.27
C LYS A 348 -21.24 -22.83 13.15
N ASN A 349 -20.25 -23.15 12.33
CA ASN A 349 -20.28 -24.17 11.30
C ASN A 349 -18.96 -24.93 11.45
N ASP A 350 -19.02 -26.24 11.70
CA ASP A 350 -17.85 -27.03 12.04
C ASP A 350 -16.76 -26.97 10.98
N THR A 351 -17.12 -26.98 9.69
CA THR A 351 -16.14 -26.83 8.60
C THR A 351 -15.42 -25.49 8.67
N ARG A 352 -16.15 -24.38 8.92
CA ARG A 352 -15.52 -23.05 9.06
C ARG A 352 -14.66 -22.95 10.33
N LEU A 353 -15.11 -23.53 11.43
CA LEU A 353 -14.32 -23.59 12.67
C LEU A 353 -13.04 -24.40 12.46
N THR A 354 -13.12 -25.53 11.75
CA THR A 354 -11.95 -26.34 11.43
C THR A 354 -10.96 -25.58 10.56
N LEU A 355 -11.41 -24.91 9.49
CA LEU A 355 -10.52 -24.09 8.66
C LEU A 355 -9.89 -22.96 9.48
N PHE A 356 -10.68 -22.29 10.33
CA PHE A 356 -10.23 -21.16 11.13
C PHE A 356 -9.19 -21.56 12.21
N TYR A 357 -9.50 -22.54 13.06
CA TYR A 357 -8.59 -22.98 14.12
C TYR A 357 -7.36 -23.72 13.56
N SER A 358 -7.49 -24.42 12.43
CA SER A 358 -6.32 -24.98 11.75
C SER A 358 -5.41 -23.89 11.21
N ALA A 359 -5.95 -22.82 10.63
CA ALA A 359 -5.14 -21.66 10.23
C ALA A 359 -4.46 -20.99 11.43
N LEU A 360 -5.17 -20.79 12.54
CA LEU A 360 -4.58 -20.28 13.79
C LEU A 360 -3.45 -21.18 14.29
N TYR A 361 -3.64 -22.50 14.27
CA TYR A 361 -2.60 -23.45 14.64
C TYR A 361 -1.34 -23.26 13.79
N ARG A 362 -1.49 -23.22 12.45
CA ARG A 362 -0.36 -23.05 11.52
C ARG A 362 0.39 -21.74 11.70
N MET A 363 -0.35 -20.65 11.84
CA MET A 363 0.24 -19.33 12.02
C MET A 363 1.23 -19.33 13.20
N HIS A 364 0.89 -19.98 14.32
CA HIS A 364 1.73 -19.96 15.53
C HIS A 364 2.72 -21.13 15.61
N GLN A 365 3.05 -21.80 14.50
CA GLN A 365 4.18 -22.75 14.48
C GLN A 365 5.52 -22.02 14.24
N MET A 366 5.51 -20.86 13.57
CA MET A 366 6.70 -20.06 13.26
C MET A 366 6.43 -18.55 13.38
N PRO A 367 7.45 -17.72 13.69
CA PRO A 367 8.83 -18.07 14.04
C PRO A 367 8.94 -18.85 15.37
N SER A 368 10.11 -19.41 15.68
CA SER A 368 10.34 -20.08 16.96
C SER A 368 10.85 -19.08 18.00
N ASP A 369 10.28 -19.10 19.21
CA ASP A 369 10.83 -18.39 20.35
C ASP A 369 12.06 -19.15 20.87
N ARG A 370 13.25 -18.62 20.61
CA ARG A 370 14.54 -19.16 21.02
C ARG A 370 15.18 -18.29 22.08
N THR A 371 14.38 -17.60 22.90
CA THR A 371 14.92 -16.70 23.93
C THR A 371 15.85 -17.46 24.88
N GLY A 372 17.10 -17.01 24.95
CA GLY A 372 18.14 -17.67 25.74
C GLY A 372 18.82 -18.86 25.06
N GLU A 373 18.49 -19.16 23.80
CA GLU A 373 19.05 -20.25 22.98
C GLU A 373 19.82 -19.72 21.75
N ASN A 374 20.36 -18.49 21.81
CA ASN A 374 21.26 -17.97 20.78
C ASN A 374 22.71 -18.44 21.06
N PRO A 375 23.36 -19.18 20.14
CA PRO A 375 24.74 -19.64 20.33
C PRO A 375 25.81 -18.62 19.94
N ASP A 376 25.45 -17.60 19.15
CA ASP A 376 26.40 -16.69 18.50
C ASP A 376 26.69 -15.45 19.34
N TRP A 377 25.72 -14.99 20.14
CA TRP A 377 25.92 -13.90 21.09
C TRP A 377 25.02 -14.03 22.34
N VAL A 378 25.45 -13.39 23.43
CA VAL A 378 24.70 -13.31 24.68
C VAL A 378 23.94 -12.00 24.73
N SER A 379 22.61 -12.07 24.83
CA SER A 379 21.72 -10.91 24.93
C SER A 379 20.63 -11.14 25.99
N SER A 380 20.15 -10.06 26.59
CA SER A 380 18.96 -10.06 27.45
C SER A 380 17.66 -9.78 26.69
N GLU A 381 17.76 -9.50 25.39
CA GLU A 381 16.58 -9.32 24.52
C GLU A 381 15.92 -10.67 24.22
N PRO A 382 14.61 -10.68 23.88
CA PRO A 382 13.97 -11.83 23.27
C PRO A 382 14.70 -12.23 21.99
N TYR A 383 14.71 -13.52 21.68
CA TYR A 383 15.32 -14.04 20.46
C TYR A 383 14.35 -14.95 19.73
N TYR A 384 14.02 -14.57 18.50
CA TYR A 384 13.17 -15.32 17.59
C TYR A 384 13.97 -15.68 16.35
N ASP A 385 13.79 -16.90 15.86
CA ASP A 385 14.44 -17.41 14.65
C ASP A 385 13.40 -18.19 13.81
N ASP A 386 13.81 -18.75 12.67
CA ASP A 386 12.89 -19.38 11.69
C ASP A 386 11.88 -18.39 11.08
N TYR A 387 12.34 -17.15 10.84
CA TYR A 387 11.67 -16.21 9.94
C TYR A 387 11.93 -16.65 8.51
N TYR A 388 11.28 -17.74 8.06
CA TYR A 388 11.59 -18.31 6.75
C TYR A 388 11.50 -17.26 5.65
N THR A 389 10.45 -16.44 5.62
CA THR A 389 10.55 -15.14 4.95
C THR A 389 9.55 -14.12 5.48
N LEU A 390 10.07 -12.94 5.80
CA LEU A 390 9.27 -11.77 6.13
C LEU A 390 8.52 -11.26 4.92
N TRP A 391 8.97 -11.52 3.69
CA TRP A 391 8.30 -11.18 2.43
C TRP A 391 6.85 -11.69 2.34
N ASP A 392 6.57 -12.85 2.95
CA ASP A 392 5.19 -13.37 3.09
C ASP A 392 4.50 -12.78 4.33
N THR A 393 5.16 -12.86 5.48
CA THR A 393 4.51 -12.68 6.78
C THR A 393 4.19 -11.22 7.10
N PHE A 394 4.94 -10.24 6.55
CA PHE A 394 4.66 -8.80 6.75
C PHE A 394 3.28 -8.39 6.25
N ARG A 395 2.75 -9.09 5.22
CA ARG A 395 1.50 -8.75 4.53
C ARG A 395 0.28 -8.90 5.43
N CYS A 396 0.29 -9.90 6.31
CA CYS A 396 -0.84 -10.24 7.17
C CYS A 396 -0.42 -10.73 8.57
N LEU A 397 0.53 -11.66 8.66
CA LEU A 397 0.79 -12.42 9.88
C LEU A 397 1.39 -11.57 11.01
N ASN A 398 2.45 -10.81 10.75
CA ASN A 398 3.04 -9.93 11.78
C ASN A 398 2.04 -8.86 12.24
N SER A 399 1.27 -8.32 11.28
CA SER A 399 0.23 -7.34 11.53
C SER A 399 -0.89 -7.91 12.40
N PHE A 400 -1.23 -9.18 12.20
CA PHE A 400 -2.18 -9.96 13.00
C PHE A 400 -1.64 -10.20 14.42
N TYR A 401 -0.38 -10.59 14.59
CA TYR A 401 0.24 -10.74 15.93
C TYR A 401 0.18 -9.46 16.73
N LEU A 402 0.45 -8.31 16.11
CA LEU A 402 0.31 -7.02 16.77
C LEU A 402 -1.13 -6.72 17.23
N LEU A 403 -2.15 -7.44 16.75
CA LEU A 403 -3.53 -7.29 17.22
C LEU A 403 -3.92 -8.32 18.28
N VAL A 404 -3.58 -9.59 18.07
CA VAL A 404 -4.08 -10.70 18.92
C VAL A 404 -3.08 -11.16 19.97
N GLN A 405 -1.78 -10.94 19.74
CA GLN A 405 -0.68 -11.31 20.62
C GLN A 405 0.38 -10.19 20.66
N PRO A 406 0.01 -8.98 21.11
CA PRO A 406 0.85 -7.80 20.98
C PRO A 406 2.22 -7.94 21.67
N GLN A 407 2.28 -8.65 22.81
CA GLN A 407 3.55 -8.88 23.51
C GLN A 407 4.51 -9.72 22.66
N ARG A 408 4.03 -10.80 22.03
CA ARG A 408 4.84 -11.63 21.11
C ARG A 408 5.31 -10.80 19.91
N GLY A 409 4.41 -9.99 19.33
CA GLY A 409 4.78 -9.06 18.26
C GLY A 409 5.87 -8.07 18.68
N ILE A 410 5.77 -7.48 19.87
CA ILE A 410 6.79 -6.59 20.44
C ILE A 410 8.13 -7.31 20.61
N ASP A 411 8.11 -8.53 21.13
CA ASP A 411 9.33 -9.32 21.37
C ASP A 411 10.00 -9.72 20.05
N MET A 412 9.23 -10.01 18.99
CA MET A 412 9.75 -10.20 17.63
C MET A 412 10.43 -8.93 17.09
N ILE A 413 9.84 -7.73 17.29
CA ILE A 413 10.49 -6.46 16.89
C ILE A 413 11.81 -6.27 17.62
N ARG A 414 11.83 -6.51 18.95
CA ARG A 414 13.06 -6.41 19.75
C ARG A 414 14.12 -7.39 19.28
N SER A 415 13.73 -8.62 18.95
CA SER A 415 14.61 -9.63 18.38
C SER A 415 15.20 -9.21 17.03
N LEU A 416 14.41 -8.64 16.12
CA LEU A 416 14.90 -8.16 14.82
C LEU A 416 15.93 -7.03 14.98
N ILE A 417 15.67 -6.11 15.90
CA ILE A 417 16.61 -5.03 16.23
C ILE A 417 17.90 -5.61 16.85
N ASP A 418 17.79 -6.61 17.73
CA ASP A 418 18.96 -7.23 18.33
C ASP A 418 19.80 -8.00 17.31
N ILE A 419 19.16 -8.72 16.39
CA ILE A 419 19.84 -9.35 15.25
C ILE A 419 20.59 -8.28 14.44
N TRP A 420 19.95 -7.15 14.12
CA TRP A 420 20.64 -6.05 13.43
C TRP A 420 21.86 -5.51 14.18
N ARG A 421 21.81 -5.39 15.52
CA ARG A 421 22.97 -4.92 16.31
C ARG A 421 24.20 -5.82 16.16
N HIS A 422 23.98 -7.13 16.00
CA HIS A 422 25.05 -8.12 15.98
C HIS A 422 25.46 -8.55 14.57
N VAL A 423 24.51 -8.65 13.65
CA VAL A 423 24.72 -9.09 12.26
C VAL A 423 24.96 -7.90 11.33
N GLY A 424 24.46 -6.72 11.67
CA GLY A 424 24.62 -5.48 10.91
C GLY A 424 23.44 -5.17 9.97
N PHE A 425 22.62 -6.16 9.63
CA PHE A 425 21.40 -6.02 8.82
C PHE A 425 20.24 -6.76 9.49
N MET A 426 19.01 -6.28 9.27
CA MET A 426 17.84 -7.08 9.63
C MET A 426 17.65 -8.21 8.59
N PRO A 427 17.18 -9.40 9.01
CA PRO A 427 16.85 -10.45 8.07
C PRO A 427 15.53 -10.12 7.35
N ASP A 428 15.48 -10.33 6.03
CA ASP A 428 14.21 -10.64 5.35
C ASP A 428 13.90 -12.13 5.50
N GLY A 429 14.95 -12.95 5.53
CA GLY A 429 14.91 -14.39 5.78
C GLY A 429 15.87 -14.78 6.88
N ARG A 430 15.50 -15.70 7.77
CA ARG A 430 16.40 -16.26 8.78
C ARG A 430 16.00 -17.66 9.23
N SER A 431 16.98 -18.56 9.27
CA SER A 431 16.82 -19.92 9.80
C SER A 431 18.15 -20.48 10.28
N GLY A 432 18.12 -21.25 11.37
CA GLY A 432 19.31 -21.84 11.98
C GLY A 432 20.34 -20.81 12.47
N ASN A 433 19.88 -19.65 12.94
CA ASN A 433 20.71 -18.52 13.40
C ASN A 433 21.47 -17.75 12.29
N HIS A 434 21.10 -17.95 11.03
CA HIS A 434 21.73 -17.26 9.91
C HIS A 434 20.69 -16.63 8.99
N ASN A 435 21.02 -15.45 8.44
CA ASN A 435 20.15 -14.81 7.46
C ASN A 435 20.12 -15.65 6.19
N GLY A 436 18.92 -15.92 5.69
CA GLY A 436 18.69 -16.61 4.43
C GLY A 436 18.27 -15.66 3.31
N LYS A 437 17.68 -16.20 2.25
CA LYS A 437 17.48 -15.45 1.01
C LYS A 437 16.44 -14.31 1.14
N VAL A 438 16.82 -13.12 0.67
CA VAL A 438 15.96 -11.95 0.43
C VAL A 438 15.18 -12.17 -0.87
N GLN A 439 13.86 -12.24 -0.77
CA GLN A 439 13.02 -12.54 -1.94
C GLN A 439 12.86 -11.33 -2.87
N GLY A 440 12.42 -10.21 -2.29
CA GLY A 440 12.13 -8.98 -3.03
C GLY A 440 12.71 -7.71 -2.41
N GLY A 441 12.70 -7.59 -1.08
CA GLY A 441 13.24 -6.41 -0.41
C GLY A 441 13.37 -6.60 1.10
N SER A 442 13.65 -5.52 1.82
CA SER A 442 13.94 -5.55 3.25
C SER A 442 12.65 -5.46 4.07
N ASN A 443 11.85 -6.53 4.13
CA ASN A 443 10.48 -6.45 4.68
C ASN A 443 10.41 -6.40 6.21
N ALA A 444 11.54 -6.61 6.90
CA ALA A 444 11.67 -6.20 8.30
C ALA A 444 11.34 -4.71 8.50
N ASP A 445 11.63 -3.86 7.51
CA ASP A 445 11.25 -2.44 7.50
C ASP A 445 9.74 -2.26 7.68
N ASN A 446 8.96 -3.03 6.92
CA ASN A 446 7.50 -2.98 6.94
C ASN A 446 6.96 -3.47 8.30
N VAL A 447 7.55 -4.54 8.85
CA VAL A 447 7.18 -5.10 10.15
C VAL A 447 7.44 -4.09 11.28
N LEU A 448 8.60 -3.43 11.28
CA LEU A 448 8.93 -2.38 12.25
C LEU A 448 8.02 -1.16 12.10
N ALA A 449 7.77 -0.70 10.88
CA ALA A 449 6.95 0.48 10.62
C ALA A 449 5.49 0.28 11.06
N ASP A 450 4.92 -0.91 10.83
CA ASP A 450 3.56 -1.24 11.28
C ASP A 450 3.44 -1.19 12.81
N ALA A 451 4.40 -1.78 13.53
CA ALA A 451 4.46 -1.70 14.99
C ALA A 451 4.64 -0.25 15.49
N TYR A 452 5.47 0.54 14.81
CA TYR A 452 5.73 1.94 15.15
C TYR A 452 4.47 2.81 15.00
N VAL A 453 3.79 2.71 13.85
CA VAL A 453 2.59 3.52 13.54
C VAL A 453 1.43 3.14 14.46
N LYS A 454 1.31 1.86 14.84
CA LYS A 454 0.34 1.40 15.85
C LYS A 454 0.68 1.86 17.28
N GLY A 455 1.85 2.47 17.50
CA GLY A 455 2.23 3.10 18.77
C GLY A 455 2.75 2.13 19.83
N TYR A 456 3.31 0.99 19.43
CA TYR A 456 3.88 0.04 20.39
C TYR A 456 5.23 0.53 20.95
N THR A 457 5.38 0.49 22.28
CA THR A 457 6.58 1.00 22.98
C THR A 457 7.18 0.02 23.98
N GLY A 458 6.71 -1.24 24.05
CA GLY A 458 7.02 -2.21 25.11
C GLY A 458 8.49 -2.65 25.17
N GLY A 459 9.40 -1.75 25.55
CA GLY A 459 10.85 -1.99 25.56
C GLY A 459 11.53 -1.83 24.20
N ILE A 460 10.80 -1.48 23.14
CA ILE A 460 11.38 -1.29 21.81
C ILE A 460 12.26 -0.03 21.79
N ASN A 461 13.55 -0.19 21.50
CA ASN A 461 14.44 0.94 21.27
C ASN A 461 14.24 1.46 19.84
N TRP A 462 13.30 2.39 19.66
CA TRP A 462 13.00 2.97 18.35
C TRP A 462 14.13 3.80 17.74
N LYS A 463 15.14 4.21 18.51
CA LYS A 463 16.35 4.83 17.91
C LYS A 463 17.19 3.79 17.18
N ASP A 464 17.35 2.61 17.77
CA ASP A 464 18.00 1.49 17.10
C ASP A 464 17.11 0.95 15.98
N GLY A 465 15.80 0.86 16.19
CA GLY A 465 14.84 0.48 15.14
C GLY A 465 14.91 1.40 13.91
N TYR A 466 15.03 2.72 14.11
CA TYR A 466 15.25 3.65 12.99
C TYR A 466 16.59 3.41 12.29
N LYS A 467 17.67 3.19 13.05
CA LYS A 467 18.98 2.89 12.47
C LYS A 467 18.96 1.59 11.67
N ALA A 468 18.21 0.58 12.13
CA ALA A 468 18.07 -0.69 11.45
C ALA A 468 17.42 -0.52 10.06
N VAL A 469 16.25 0.13 9.98
CA VAL A 469 15.59 0.40 8.69
C VAL A 469 16.40 1.35 7.79
N TRP A 470 17.14 2.27 8.41
CA TRP A 470 18.04 3.18 7.70
C TRP A 470 19.20 2.41 7.06
N THR A 471 19.77 1.42 7.75
CA THR A 471 20.83 0.57 7.21
C THR A 471 20.35 -0.12 5.94
N ASP A 472 19.17 -0.73 5.94
CA ASP A 472 18.61 -1.39 4.76
C ASP A 472 18.35 -0.41 3.60
N ALA A 473 17.98 0.85 3.91
CA ALA A 473 17.65 1.87 2.92
C ALA A 473 18.85 2.63 2.32
N GLU A 474 20.03 2.59 2.96
CA GLU A 474 21.19 3.43 2.61
C GLU A 474 22.50 2.66 2.45
N VAL A 475 22.65 1.49 3.07
CA VAL A 475 23.91 0.74 3.05
C VAL A 475 23.80 -0.38 2.02
N VAL A 476 24.71 -0.35 1.03
CA VAL A 476 24.81 -1.44 0.04
C VAL A 476 25.28 -2.70 0.76
N PRO A 477 24.53 -3.81 0.69
CA PRO A 477 24.92 -5.05 1.35
C PRO A 477 26.21 -5.62 0.72
N PRO A 478 27.07 -6.30 1.51
CA PRO A 478 28.30 -6.88 1.00
C PRO A 478 27.99 -8.06 0.06
N PRO A 479 28.65 -8.17 -1.11
CA PRO A 479 28.41 -9.25 -2.05
C PRO A 479 28.71 -10.61 -1.42
N ASN A 480 27.88 -11.61 -1.71
CA ASN A 480 27.99 -12.94 -1.13
C ASN A 480 28.27 -14.06 -2.16
N ASN A 481 28.54 -13.69 -3.42
CA ASN A 481 28.87 -14.61 -4.51
C ASN A 481 27.88 -15.78 -4.65
N ASP A 482 26.57 -15.51 -4.53
CA ASP A 482 25.54 -16.53 -4.77
C ASP A 482 25.70 -17.13 -6.19
N PRO A 483 25.88 -18.45 -6.33
CA PRO A 483 25.98 -19.10 -7.63
C PRO A 483 24.72 -18.96 -8.49
N GLU A 484 23.56 -18.65 -7.92
CA GLU A 484 22.32 -18.44 -8.67
C GLU A 484 22.08 -16.98 -9.09
N ASP A 485 22.56 -16.01 -8.32
CA ASP A 485 22.46 -14.58 -8.63
C ASP A 485 23.78 -13.84 -8.31
N ALA A 486 24.72 -13.88 -9.25
CA ALA A 486 25.97 -13.16 -9.13
C ALA A 486 25.83 -11.63 -9.25
N SER A 487 24.62 -11.10 -9.53
CA SER A 487 24.43 -9.66 -9.73
C SER A 487 24.45 -8.87 -8.43
N CYS A 488 24.17 -9.49 -7.27
CA CYS A 488 24.14 -8.82 -5.97
C CYS A 488 24.05 -9.78 -4.78
N THR A 489 23.97 -9.23 -3.56
CA THR A 489 23.70 -9.98 -2.34
C THR A 489 22.28 -10.52 -2.31
N ASP A 490 22.14 -11.80 -1.97
CA ASP A 490 20.85 -12.44 -1.81
C ASP A 490 20.47 -12.73 -0.35
N ASN A 491 21.30 -12.42 0.67
CA ASN A 491 21.00 -12.80 2.07
C ASN A 491 20.68 -11.65 3.04
N GLN A 492 20.80 -10.39 2.63
CA GLN A 492 20.46 -9.22 3.46
C GLN A 492 20.40 -7.91 2.66
N GLY A 493 19.73 -6.91 3.22
CA GLY A 493 19.64 -5.57 2.64
C GLY A 493 18.94 -5.53 1.28
N ARG A 494 19.27 -4.51 0.48
CA ARG A 494 18.64 -4.26 -0.83
C ARG A 494 19.63 -4.46 -1.97
N CYS A 495 19.39 -5.48 -2.79
CA CYS A 495 20.11 -5.68 -4.04
C CYS A 495 19.86 -4.52 -5.04
N GLY A 496 20.89 -4.08 -5.76
CA GLY A 496 20.75 -2.99 -6.74
C GLY A 496 20.40 -1.65 -6.11
N LEU A 497 20.70 -1.46 -4.81
CA LEU A 497 20.42 -0.22 -4.08
C LEU A 497 20.98 1.04 -4.77
N PRO A 498 22.18 1.04 -5.38
CA PRO A 498 22.68 2.19 -6.13
C PRO A 498 21.77 2.59 -7.31
N ASP A 499 21.17 1.63 -8.01
CA ASP A 499 20.21 1.93 -9.09
C ASP A 499 18.94 2.55 -8.50
N TRP A 500 18.40 1.95 -7.43
CA TRP A 500 17.23 2.49 -6.75
C TRP A 500 17.44 3.93 -6.28
N ILE A 501 18.58 4.24 -5.68
CA ILE A 501 18.88 5.59 -5.18
C ILE A 501 19.09 6.60 -6.31
N ASN A 502 19.80 6.21 -7.39
CA ASN A 502 20.20 7.15 -8.43
C ASN A 502 19.17 7.28 -9.57
N LEU A 503 18.43 6.21 -9.87
CA LEU A 503 17.48 6.12 -10.99
C LEU A 503 16.03 6.15 -10.53
N GLY A 504 15.74 5.84 -9.26
CA GLY A 504 14.38 5.65 -8.76
C GLY A 504 13.73 4.32 -9.20
N TYR A 505 14.51 3.39 -9.75
CA TYR A 505 14.13 2.02 -10.07
C TYR A 505 15.37 1.12 -10.10
N VAL A 506 15.19 -0.19 -9.93
CA VAL A 506 16.27 -1.17 -10.10
C VAL A 506 16.38 -1.53 -11.58
N SER A 507 17.55 -1.41 -12.21
CA SER A 507 17.70 -1.71 -13.64
C SER A 507 17.66 -3.22 -13.94
N THR A 508 17.46 -3.56 -15.22
CA THR A 508 17.44 -4.95 -15.70
C THR A 508 18.78 -5.68 -15.60
N THR A 509 19.84 -5.02 -15.15
CA THR A 509 21.12 -5.66 -14.82
C THR A 509 21.00 -6.57 -13.60
N PHE A 510 20.03 -6.28 -12.71
CA PHE A 510 19.75 -7.09 -11.53
C PHE A 510 18.53 -7.99 -11.76
N SER A 511 18.57 -9.19 -11.16
CA SER A 511 17.43 -10.11 -11.16
C SER A 511 16.20 -9.48 -10.49
N SER A 512 15.00 -9.91 -10.88
CA SER A 512 13.73 -9.48 -10.27
C SER A 512 13.54 -7.95 -10.18
N SER A 513 14.17 -7.19 -11.08
CA SER A 513 14.27 -5.73 -11.06
C SER A 513 12.93 -5.01 -10.90
N ILE A 514 11.87 -5.47 -11.59
CA ILE A 514 10.52 -4.92 -11.47
C ILE A 514 9.97 -5.14 -10.06
N SER A 515 9.99 -6.38 -9.56
CA SER A 515 9.49 -6.71 -8.22
C SER A 515 10.24 -5.95 -7.13
N ARG A 516 11.57 -5.90 -7.22
CA ARG A 516 12.43 -5.15 -6.29
C ARG A 516 12.09 -3.65 -6.29
N THR A 517 11.87 -3.06 -7.46
CA THR A 517 11.45 -1.65 -7.60
C THR A 517 10.15 -1.38 -6.84
N VAL A 518 9.16 -2.27 -6.96
CA VAL A 518 7.87 -2.13 -6.26
C VAL A 518 8.04 -2.31 -4.74
N GLU A 519 8.79 -3.33 -4.31
CA GLU A 519 9.01 -3.60 -2.89
C GLU A 519 9.82 -2.46 -2.22
N TYR A 520 10.85 -1.92 -2.88
CA TYR A 520 11.66 -0.84 -2.31
C TYR A 520 10.90 0.47 -2.15
N SER A 521 9.93 0.75 -3.04
CA SER A 521 9.00 1.86 -2.87
C SER A 521 8.23 1.71 -1.55
N LEU A 522 7.70 0.53 -1.25
CA LEU A 522 7.01 0.25 0.01
C LEU A 522 7.96 0.28 1.22
N ASN A 523 9.17 -0.29 1.09
CA ASN A 523 10.15 -0.28 2.18
C ASN A 523 10.60 1.15 2.51
N ASP A 524 10.80 2.03 1.52
CA ASP A 524 11.07 3.46 1.76
C ASP A 524 9.85 4.19 2.35
N PHE A 525 8.63 3.82 1.97
CA PHE A 525 7.45 4.33 2.66
C PHE A 525 7.45 3.93 4.14
N ALA A 526 7.78 2.68 4.47
CA ALA A 526 7.91 2.19 5.83
C ALA A 526 8.97 2.95 6.63
N VAL A 527 10.17 3.15 6.05
CA VAL A 527 11.24 3.97 6.65
C VAL A 527 10.74 5.39 6.91
N SER A 528 9.99 6.00 5.98
CA SER A 528 9.43 7.34 6.16
C SER A 528 8.49 7.43 7.37
N GLN A 529 7.70 6.39 7.66
CA GLN A 529 6.77 6.41 8.79
C GLN A 529 7.50 6.43 10.13
N ILE A 530 8.60 5.69 10.25
CA ILE A 530 9.45 5.72 11.46
C ILE A 530 10.22 7.05 11.54
N ALA A 531 10.82 7.46 10.42
CA ALA A 531 11.57 8.72 10.31
C ALA A 531 10.74 9.93 10.75
N LYS A 532 9.45 9.97 10.41
CA LYS A 532 8.54 11.07 10.76
C LYS A 532 8.56 11.45 12.24
N GLY A 533 8.77 10.49 13.15
CA GLY A 533 8.90 10.79 14.58
C GLY A 533 10.32 10.72 15.14
N ILE A 534 11.19 9.84 14.61
CA ILE A 534 12.55 9.66 15.15
C ILE A 534 13.58 10.57 14.48
N ALA A 535 13.48 10.79 13.17
CA ALA A 535 14.39 11.60 12.35
C ALA A 535 13.62 12.43 11.30
N PRO A 536 12.90 13.50 11.71
CA PRO A 536 11.95 14.18 10.82
C PRO A 536 12.58 14.83 9.57
N HIS A 537 13.89 15.08 9.57
CA HIS A 537 14.62 15.60 8.42
C HIS A 537 14.71 14.58 7.26
N ASP A 538 14.63 13.29 7.56
CA ASP A 538 14.69 12.22 6.57
C ASP A 538 13.31 11.82 6.03
N TYR A 539 12.22 12.23 6.69
CA TYR A 539 10.85 11.89 6.31
C TYR A 539 10.56 12.16 4.83
N GLN A 540 10.85 13.38 4.38
CA GLN A 540 10.56 13.78 3.00
C GLN A 540 11.45 13.06 1.99
N LYS A 541 12.68 12.71 2.36
CA LYS A 541 13.61 11.95 1.51
C LYS A 541 13.01 10.58 1.16
N TYR A 542 12.61 9.81 2.18
CA TYR A 542 12.08 8.47 1.98
C TYR A 542 10.66 8.47 1.40
N LEU A 543 9.82 9.43 1.80
CA LEU A 543 8.51 9.61 1.16
C LEU A 543 8.65 9.92 -0.34
N ASN A 544 9.62 10.75 -0.71
CA ASN A 544 9.91 11.03 -2.11
C ASN A 544 10.50 9.82 -2.85
N ARG A 545 11.32 8.98 -2.20
CA ARG A 545 11.79 7.74 -2.84
C ARG A 545 10.66 6.73 -3.05
N SER A 546 9.63 6.75 -2.20
CA SER A 546 8.45 5.88 -2.37
C SER A 546 7.50 6.29 -3.51
N GLY A 547 7.55 7.54 -3.98
CA GLY A 547 6.62 8.08 -4.99
C GLY A 547 7.19 8.18 -6.41
N ASP A 548 6.61 9.06 -7.25
CA ASP A 548 6.98 9.25 -8.67
C ASP A 548 8.48 9.34 -8.93
N THR A 549 8.93 8.82 -10.08
CA THR A 549 10.35 8.85 -10.46
C THR A 549 10.87 10.29 -10.62
N PRO A 550 12.18 10.54 -10.50
CA PRO A 550 12.77 11.87 -10.72
C PRO A 550 12.39 12.49 -12.07
N GLU A 551 12.32 11.68 -13.13
CA GLU A 551 11.96 12.11 -14.49
C GLU A 551 10.51 12.59 -14.55
N GLU A 552 9.59 11.87 -13.91
CA GLU A 552 8.18 12.24 -13.86
C GLU A 552 7.97 13.56 -13.12
N ARG A 553 8.69 13.79 -12.02
CA ARG A 553 8.66 15.07 -11.29
C ARG A 553 9.19 16.23 -12.13
N GLN A 554 10.31 16.03 -12.83
CA GLN A 554 10.87 17.05 -13.72
C GLN A 554 9.92 17.39 -14.87
N LEU A 555 9.27 16.39 -15.46
CA LEU A 555 8.27 16.59 -16.50
C LEU A 555 7.11 17.45 -15.99
N ILE A 556 6.55 17.14 -14.82
CA ILE A 556 5.43 17.90 -14.24
C ILE A 556 5.82 19.37 -14.00
N LEU A 557 7.02 19.63 -13.44
CA LEU A 557 7.52 20.99 -13.23
C LEU A 557 7.68 21.77 -14.53
N LYS A 558 8.20 21.13 -15.59
CA LYS A 558 8.28 21.73 -16.93
C LYS A 558 6.90 22.07 -17.47
N LEU A 559 5.93 21.15 -17.37
CA LEU A 559 4.56 21.38 -17.83
C LEU A 559 3.90 22.53 -17.08
N ASP A 560 4.06 22.61 -15.75
CA ASP A 560 3.49 23.69 -14.94
C ASP A 560 4.09 25.06 -15.31
N ALA A 561 5.41 25.13 -15.52
CA ALA A 561 6.05 26.37 -15.96
C ALA A 561 5.56 26.84 -17.35
N LEU A 562 5.35 25.92 -18.28
CA LEU A 562 4.95 26.25 -19.65
C LEU A 562 3.46 26.57 -19.78
N ILE A 563 2.61 25.74 -19.17
CA ILE A 563 1.16 25.79 -19.34
C ILE A 563 0.54 26.73 -18.30
N MET A 564 0.82 26.49 -17.01
CA MET A 564 0.08 27.16 -15.94
C MET A 564 0.37 28.65 -15.85
N ILE A 565 1.61 29.08 -16.10
CA ILE A 565 1.98 30.50 -16.10
C ILE A 565 1.21 31.26 -17.20
N PHE A 566 1.19 30.72 -18.43
CA PHE A 566 0.50 31.36 -19.54
C PHE A 566 -1.01 31.44 -19.30
N VAL A 567 -1.67 30.32 -18.96
CA VAL A 567 -3.13 30.31 -18.79
C VAL A 567 -3.58 31.17 -17.62
N PHE A 568 -2.77 31.29 -16.56
CA PHE A 568 -3.02 32.19 -15.44
C PHE A 568 -2.99 33.65 -15.90
N LEU A 569 -1.90 34.08 -16.56
CA LEU A 569 -1.77 35.46 -17.03
C LEU A 569 -2.85 35.82 -18.07
N ALA A 570 -3.15 34.90 -18.98
CA ALA A 570 -4.14 35.11 -20.04
C ALA A 570 -5.55 35.24 -19.46
N TYR A 571 -5.92 34.43 -18.47
CA TYR A 571 -7.24 34.54 -17.86
C TYR A 571 -7.36 35.81 -17.00
N TRP A 572 -6.31 36.14 -16.23
CA TRP A 572 -6.23 37.39 -15.49
C TRP A 572 -6.47 38.61 -16.39
N ALA A 573 -5.77 38.67 -17.53
CA ALA A 573 -5.91 39.76 -18.50
C ALA A 573 -7.33 39.83 -19.08
N LYS A 574 -7.95 38.69 -19.41
CA LYS A 574 -9.34 38.66 -19.91
C LYS A 574 -10.37 39.16 -18.91
N VAL A 575 -10.21 38.83 -17.63
CA VAL A 575 -11.12 39.32 -16.59
C VAL A 575 -10.94 40.81 -16.34
N LEU A 576 -9.69 41.30 -16.42
CA LEU A 576 -9.40 42.73 -16.39
C LEU A 576 -10.13 43.47 -17.53
N ASP A 577 -10.02 42.97 -18.76
CA ASP A 577 -10.67 43.52 -19.96
C ASP A 577 -12.21 43.50 -19.85
N SER A 578 -12.78 42.38 -19.39
CA SER A 578 -14.24 42.22 -19.27
C SER A 578 -14.83 43.24 -18.28
N SER A 579 -14.11 43.46 -17.18
CA SER A 579 -14.47 44.41 -16.11
C SER A 579 -14.31 45.87 -16.54
N ALA A 580 -13.41 46.17 -17.49
CA ALA A 580 -13.14 47.52 -18.00
C ALA A 580 -14.38 48.22 -18.57
N THR A 581 -15.40 47.47 -18.98
CA THR A 581 -16.68 47.95 -19.54
C THR A 581 -17.54 48.70 -18.53
N SER A 582 -17.88 47.99 -17.45
CA SER A 582 -18.72 48.48 -16.37
C SER A 582 -17.99 49.61 -15.65
N ALA A 583 -16.66 49.48 -15.57
CA ALA A 583 -15.75 50.51 -15.14
C ALA A 583 -15.82 51.78 -16.03
N ALA A 584 -15.62 51.64 -17.34
CA ALA A 584 -15.68 52.75 -18.29
C ALA A 584 -17.02 53.48 -18.24
N TYR A 585 -18.13 52.74 -18.09
CA TYR A 585 -19.48 53.30 -17.98
C TYR A 585 -19.61 54.33 -16.85
N VAL A 586 -19.09 54.02 -15.66
CA VAL A 586 -19.14 54.91 -14.49
C VAL A 586 -18.02 55.95 -14.46
N SER A 587 -17.06 55.88 -15.39
CA SER A 587 -15.87 56.75 -15.45
C SER A 587 -15.87 57.69 -16.67
N GLY A 588 -17.05 58.09 -17.15
CA GLY A 588 -17.22 59.12 -18.19
C GLY A 588 -17.72 58.62 -19.55
N MET A 589 -17.75 57.30 -19.79
CA MET A 589 -18.27 56.74 -21.06
C MET A 589 -19.78 56.98 -21.20
N LYS A 590 -20.52 57.01 -20.09
CA LYS A 590 -21.97 57.27 -20.09
C LYS A 590 -22.28 58.66 -20.65
N GLU A 591 -21.55 59.68 -20.20
CA GLU A 591 -21.72 61.06 -20.61
C GLU A 591 -21.19 61.30 -22.04
N ASP A 592 -20.02 60.74 -22.37
CA ASP A 592 -19.36 60.89 -23.68
C ASP A 592 -20.17 60.25 -24.83
N LEU A 593 -20.69 59.03 -24.61
CA LEU A 593 -21.45 58.27 -25.63
C LEU A 593 -22.98 58.39 -25.48
N LYS A 594 -23.47 59.23 -24.55
CA LYS A 594 -24.90 59.48 -24.29
C LYS A 594 -25.72 58.21 -23.97
N LEU A 595 -25.18 57.36 -23.08
CA LEU A 595 -25.77 56.06 -22.71
C LEU A 595 -26.83 56.19 -21.60
N PHE A 596 -27.95 56.85 -21.91
CA PHE A 596 -29.03 57.13 -20.97
C PHE A 596 -30.19 56.14 -21.11
N GLY A 597 -30.17 55.04 -20.35
CA GLY A 597 -31.23 54.02 -20.40
C GLY A 597 -30.68 52.58 -20.32
N ASN A 598 -31.18 51.71 -21.21
CA ASN A 598 -30.84 50.28 -21.26
C ASN A 598 -29.57 49.97 -22.06
N GLU A 599 -28.86 50.98 -22.56
CA GLU A 599 -27.77 50.82 -23.51
C GLU A 599 -26.61 50.00 -22.92
N LEU A 600 -26.33 50.13 -21.62
CA LEU A 600 -25.33 49.31 -20.92
C LEU A 600 -25.73 47.82 -20.87
N ASN A 601 -27.02 47.55 -20.65
CA ASN A 601 -27.54 46.18 -20.65
C ASN A 601 -27.43 45.56 -22.06
N TYR A 602 -27.69 46.34 -23.10
CA TYR A 602 -27.47 45.90 -24.49
C TYR A 602 -25.99 45.68 -24.82
N LEU A 603 -25.05 46.43 -24.22
CA LEU A 603 -23.60 46.20 -24.39
C LEU A 603 -23.18 44.84 -23.81
N ASN A 604 -23.66 44.52 -22.60
CA ASN A 604 -23.39 43.24 -21.97
C ASN A 604 -24.08 42.09 -22.71
N THR A 605 -25.32 42.31 -23.19
CA THR A 605 -26.09 41.30 -23.93
C THR A 605 -25.42 40.97 -25.28
N THR A 606 -25.01 41.98 -26.04
CA THR A 606 -24.34 41.78 -27.35
C THR A 606 -23.02 41.03 -27.20
N TYR A 607 -22.25 41.32 -26.14
CA TYR A 607 -21.08 40.52 -25.77
C TYR A 607 -21.45 39.06 -25.47
N MET A 608 -22.45 38.83 -24.61
CA MET A 608 -22.87 37.47 -24.23
C MET A 608 -23.38 36.66 -25.41
N VAL A 609 -24.11 37.27 -26.35
CA VAL A 609 -24.56 36.60 -27.59
C VAL A 609 -23.35 36.16 -28.43
N GLY A 610 -22.35 37.03 -28.62
CA GLY A 610 -21.12 36.66 -29.31
C GLY A 610 -20.36 35.54 -28.60
N TYR A 611 -20.29 35.60 -27.27
CA TYR A 611 -19.64 34.61 -26.43
C TYR A 611 -20.31 33.23 -26.55
N ILE A 612 -21.62 33.14 -26.32
CA ILE A 612 -22.37 31.87 -26.29
C ILE A 612 -22.42 31.22 -27.68
N THR A 613 -22.61 31.99 -28.76
CA THR A 613 -22.84 31.44 -30.10
C THR A 613 -21.61 30.74 -30.71
N LEU A 614 -20.41 31.25 -30.44
CA LEU A 614 -19.17 30.70 -31.02
C LEU A 614 -18.41 29.76 -30.08
N GLN A 615 -18.83 29.64 -28.83
CA GLN A 615 -18.16 28.85 -27.82
C GLN A 615 -17.97 27.38 -28.23
N ILE A 616 -19.07 26.65 -28.50
CA ILE A 616 -19.00 25.23 -28.88
C ILE A 616 -18.25 25.05 -30.22
N PRO A 617 -18.59 25.77 -31.31
CA PRO A 617 -17.89 25.62 -32.58
C PRO A 617 -16.37 25.84 -32.49
N LEU A 618 -15.93 26.87 -31.76
CA LEU A 618 -14.50 27.17 -31.64
C LEU A 618 -13.77 26.17 -30.76
N THR A 619 -14.35 25.71 -29.63
CA THR A 619 -13.72 24.66 -28.82
C THR A 619 -13.59 23.34 -29.59
N VAL A 620 -14.61 22.99 -30.38
CA VAL A 620 -14.57 21.83 -31.27
C VAL A 620 -13.51 22.00 -32.37
N LEU A 621 -13.34 23.21 -32.91
CA LEU A 621 -12.30 23.49 -33.91
C LEU A 621 -10.88 23.31 -33.34
N MET A 622 -10.67 23.60 -32.06
CA MET A 622 -9.38 23.44 -31.39
C MET A 622 -8.92 21.97 -31.34
N THR A 623 -9.83 20.99 -31.36
CA THR A 623 -9.42 19.57 -31.39
C THR A 623 -8.66 19.24 -32.68
N ARG A 624 -8.83 20.04 -33.75
CA ARG A 624 -8.15 19.88 -35.04
C ARG A 624 -6.85 20.67 -35.14
N PHE A 625 -6.81 21.89 -34.63
CA PHE A 625 -5.62 22.74 -34.71
C PHE A 625 -4.71 22.55 -33.49
N SER A 626 -3.48 23.08 -33.55
CA SER A 626 -2.59 23.03 -32.38
C SER A 626 -2.97 24.13 -31.39
N ALA A 627 -3.12 23.77 -30.12
CA ALA A 627 -3.42 24.72 -29.04
C ALA A 627 -2.36 25.83 -28.93
N ALA A 628 -1.09 25.50 -29.24
CA ALA A 628 0.05 26.42 -29.24
C ALA A 628 -0.14 27.66 -30.14
N TYR A 629 -0.96 27.56 -31.19
CA TYR A 629 -1.26 28.70 -32.07
C TYR A 629 -2.71 29.19 -31.90
N PHE A 630 -3.63 28.27 -31.63
CA PHE A 630 -5.06 28.57 -31.63
C PHE A 630 -5.49 29.38 -30.39
N ILE A 631 -5.00 29.03 -29.20
CA ILE A 631 -5.32 29.77 -27.97
C ILE A 631 -4.68 31.16 -27.98
N PRO A 632 -3.36 31.32 -28.24
CA PRO A 632 -2.74 32.65 -28.26
C PRO A 632 -3.23 33.53 -29.42
N GLY A 633 -3.60 32.93 -30.56
CA GLY A 633 -4.20 33.66 -31.68
C GLY A 633 -5.56 34.26 -31.35
N ALA A 634 -6.41 33.52 -30.64
CA ALA A 634 -7.69 34.04 -30.15
C ALA A 634 -7.47 35.19 -29.14
N ASP A 635 -6.47 35.08 -28.27
CA ASP A 635 -6.11 36.12 -27.30
C ASP A 635 -5.58 37.39 -27.97
N LEU A 636 -4.80 37.25 -29.04
CA LEU A 636 -4.31 38.38 -29.83
C LEU A 636 -5.47 39.10 -30.54
N ILE A 637 -6.38 38.37 -31.18
CA ILE A 637 -7.57 38.94 -31.82
C ILE A 637 -8.42 39.66 -30.79
N TRP A 638 -8.65 39.04 -29.62
CA TRP A 638 -9.35 39.67 -28.50
C TRP A 638 -8.69 41.00 -28.09
N GLY A 639 -7.38 41.01 -27.85
CA GLY A 639 -6.66 42.23 -27.45
C GLY A 639 -6.79 43.35 -28.47
N ILE A 640 -6.65 43.05 -29.76
CA ILE A 640 -6.79 44.03 -30.85
C ILE A 640 -8.21 44.61 -30.89
N LEU A 641 -9.23 43.76 -30.76
CA LEU A 641 -10.63 44.20 -30.72
C LEU A 641 -10.94 45.01 -29.46
N THR A 642 -10.32 44.68 -28.32
CA THR A 642 -10.40 45.48 -27.08
C THR A 642 -9.82 46.87 -27.29
N LEU A 643 -8.66 46.99 -27.93
CA LEU A 643 -8.09 48.29 -28.28
C LEU A 643 -9.03 49.08 -29.19
N ALA A 644 -9.64 48.46 -30.20
CA ALA A 644 -10.54 49.16 -31.11
C ALA A 644 -11.70 49.90 -30.41
N GLN A 645 -12.12 49.43 -29.22
CA GLN A 645 -13.18 50.08 -28.42
C GLN A 645 -12.80 51.49 -27.95
N TYR A 646 -11.51 51.79 -27.76
CA TYR A 646 -11.09 53.13 -27.31
C TYR A 646 -11.42 54.22 -28.34
N LYS A 647 -11.55 53.92 -29.64
CA LYS A 647 -11.81 54.93 -30.70
C LYS A 647 -13.29 55.14 -31.02
N VAL A 648 -14.19 54.46 -30.31
CA VAL A 648 -15.62 54.53 -30.61
C VAL A 648 -16.18 55.92 -30.32
N SER A 649 -17.04 56.41 -31.20
CA SER A 649 -17.77 57.69 -31.06
C SER A 649 -19.29 57.52 -30.95
N ASN A 650 -19.80 56.30 -31.13
CA ASN A 650 -21.24 55.99 -31.07
C ASN A 650 -21.47 54.60 -30.42
N VAL A 651 -22.51 54.48 -29.59
CA VAL A 651 -22.94 53.23 -28.95
C VAL A 651 -23.12 52.06 -29.93
N HIS A 652 -23.60 52.30 -31.15
CA HIS A 652 -23.81 51.21 -32.13
C HIS A 652 -22.49 50.58 -32.59
N GLN A 653 -21.42 51.37 -32.73
CA GLN A 653 -20.09 50.83 -33.03
C GLN A 653 -19.57 49.98 -31.85
N LEU A 654 -19.90 50.40 -30.62
CA LEU A 654 -19.55 49.64 -29.43
C LEU A 654 -20.30 48.30 -29.38
N TYR A 655 -21.59 48.22 -29.73
CA TYR A 655 -22.34 46.96 -29.83
C TYR A 655 -21.69 45.96 -30.80
N VAL A 656 -21.28 46.43 -31.98
CA VAL A 656 -20.62 45.57 -32.98
C VAL A 656 -19.29 45.05 -32.45
N LEU A 657 -18.45 45.93 -31.88
CA LEU A 657 -17.18 45.52 -31.28
C LEU A 657 -17.40 44.56 -30.11
N ARG A 658 -18.44 44.75 -29.29
CA ARG A 658 -18.78 43.86 -28.18
C ARG A 658 -19.13 42.46 -28.63
N PHE A 659 -19.91 42.32 -29.69
CA PHE A 659 -20.20 41.03 -30.28
C PHE A 659 -18.90 40.31 -30.71
N PHE A 660 -18.00 41.00 -31.43
CA PHE A 660 -16.75 40.39 -31.91
C PHE A 660 -15.74 40.09 -30.79
N VAL A 661 -15.68 40.94 -29.75
CA VAL A 661 -14.88 40.65 -28.55
C VAL A 661 -15.41 39.41 -27.85
N GLY A 662 -16.73 39.33 -27.60
CA GLY A 662 -17.35 38.12 -27.02
C GLY A 662 -17.08 36.87 -27.84
N ALA A 663 -17.24 36.97 -29.16
CA ALA A 663 -16.92 35.91 -30.13
C ALA A 663 -15.46 35.43 -30.03
N ALA A 664 -14.49 36.34 -29.99
CA ALA A 664 -13.06 35.99 -29.88
C ALA A 664 -12.70 35.35 -28.53
N GLY A 665 -13.41 35.70 -27.45
CA GLY A 665 -13.13 35.19 -26.10
C GLY A 665 -13.85 33.90 -25.75
N SER A 666 -14.88 33.53 -26.51
CA SER A 666 -15.73 32.35 -26.28
C SER A 666 -14.96 31.04 -26.15
N LEU A 667 -13.84 30.92 -26.87
CA LEU A 667 -12.99 29.73 -26.89
C LEU A 667 -12.28 29.50 -25.55
N PHE A 668 -11.79 30.56 -24.90
CA PHE A 668 -10.64 30.46 -24.00
C PHE A 668 -10.90 29.56 -22.79
N PHE A 669 -11.99 29.80 -22.06
CA PHE A 669 -12.30 29.04 -20.85
C PHE A 669 -12.48 27.53 -21.10
N PRO A 670 -13.40 27.08 -21.97
CA PRO A 670 -13.57 25.65 -22.24
C PRO A 670 -12.35 25.03 -22.95
N ALA A 671 -11.61 25.82 -23.75
CA ALA A 671 -10.38 25.37 -24.38
C ALA A 671 -9.30 25.02 -23.37
N VAL A 672 -9.04 25.90 -22.39
CA VAL A 672 -8.04 25.65 -21.35
C VAL A 672 -8.44 24.45 -20.50
N GLN A 673 -9.71 24.34 -20.11
CA GLN A 673 -10.20 23.19 -19.32
C GLN A 673 -9.98 21.87 -20.05
N TRP A 674 -10.24 21.83 -21.36
CA TRP A 674 -9.97 20.65 -22.17
C TRP A 674 -8.47 20.39 -22.37
N TYR A 675 -7.68 21.46 -22.55
CA TYR A 675 -6.24 21.41 -22.78
C TYR A 675 -5.46 20.91 -21.56
N LEU A 676 -5.87 21.30 -20.34
CA LEU A 676 -5.33 20.72 -19.10
C LEU A 676 -5.58 19.21 -19.06
N GLY A 677 -6.76 18.76 -19.50
CA GLY A 677 -7.09 17.35 -19.69
C GLY A 677 -6.25 16.60 -20.75
N CYS A 678 -5.44 17.30 -21.53
CA CYS A 678 -4.51 16.66 -22.47
C CYS A 678 -3.13 16.39 -21.86
N TRP A 679 -2.75 17.05 -20.76
CA TRP A 679 -1.37 17.01 -20.23
C TRP A 679 -1.25 16.48 -18.80
N TYR A 680 -2.31 16.53 -18.00
CA TYR A 680 -2.28 16.23 -16.56
C TYR A 680 -3.14 15.04 -16.17
N LYS A 681 -2.65 14.20 -15.24
CA LYS A 681 -3.37 13.02 -14.72
C LYS A 681 -4.58 13.41 -13.88
N ARG A 682 -5.47 12.46 -13.59
CA ARG A 682 -6.62 12.69 -12.70
C ARG A 682 -6.24 13.21 -11.30
N SER A 683 -5.09 12.80 -10.77
CA SER A 683 -4.53 13.22 -9.47
C SER A 683 -3.83 14.59 -9.51
N GLU A 684 -3.78 15.23 -10.68
CA GLU A 684 -3.07 16.48 -10.91
C GLU A 684 -3.99 17.62 -11.36
N LEU A 685 -5.16 17.28 -11.90
CA LEU A 685 -6.04 18.21 -12.61
C LEU A 685 -6.76 19.20 -11.69
N SER A 686 -7.21 18.78 -10.50
CA SER A 686 -8.06 19.66 -9.67
C SER A 686 -7.26 20.85 -9.15
N ARG A 687 -6.00 20.63 -8.71
CA ARG A 687 -5.10 21.70 -8.25
C ARG A 687 -4.79 22.72 -9.35
N ARG A 688 -4.56 22.25 -10.58
CA ARG A 688 -4.23 23.10 -11.73
C ARG A 688 -5.44 23.83 -12.26
N GLY A 689 -6.60 23.16 -12.28
CA GLY A 689 -7.89 23.81 -12.49
C GLY A 689 -8.13 24.93 -11.47
N ALA A 690 -7.84 24.70 -10.18
CA ALA A 690 -8.00 25.72 -9.15
C ALA A 690 -7.07 26.92 -9.37
N LEU A 691 -5.80 26.70 -9.70
CA LEU A 691 -4.87 27.77 -10.07
C LEU A 691 -5.37 28.59 -11.27
N PHE A 692 -5.92 27.92 -12.29
CA PHE A 692 -6.54 28.61 -13.41
C PHE A 692 -7.74 29.47 -12.95
N PHE A 693 -8.65 28.93 -12.13
CA PHE A 693 -9.79 29.71 -11.62
C PHE A 693 -9.38 30.89 -10.74
N ILE A 694 -8.32 30.76 -9.93
CA ILE A 694 -7.78 31.84 -9.10
C ILE A 694 -7.39 33.06 -9.93
N ALA A 695 -6.91 32.86 -11.16
CA ALA A 695 -6.57 33.97 -12.06
C ALA A 695 -7.76 34.92 -12.30
N SER A 696 -8.98 34.39 -12.39
CA SER A 696 -10.19 35.21 -12.55
C SER A 696 -10.44 36.10 -11.33
N GLN A 697 -10.26 35.55 -10.13
CA GLN A 697 -10.50 36.25 -8.87
C GLN A 697 -9.48 37.36 -8.67
N VAL A 698 -8.20 37.08 -8.97
CA VAL A 698 -7.12 38.08 -8.96
C VAL A 698 -7.38 39.18 -10.00
N GLY A 699 -7.87 38.82 -11.19
CA GLY A 699 -8.23 39.78 -12.24
C GLY A 699 -9.36 40.72 -11.80
N SER A 700 -10.41 40.16 -11.19
CA SER A 700 -11.55 40.91 -10.65
C SER A 700 -11.11 41.92 -9.57
N MET A 701 -10.28 41.48 -8.61
CA MET A 701 -9.71 42.36 -7.58
C MET A 701 -8.83 43.46 -8.20
N SER A 702 -8.01 43.12 -9.20
CA SER A 702 -7.07 44.07 -9.83
C SER A 702 -7.80 45.18 -10.60
N SER A 703 -8.95 44.86 -11.22
CA SER A 703 -9.68 45.79 -12.10
C SER A 703 -10.14 47.05 -11.37
N GLY A 704 -10.71 46.91 -10.17
CA GLY A 704 -11.19 48.07 -9.39
C GLY A 704 -10.07 49.05 -9.03
N TYR A 705 -8.89 48.53 -8.67
CA TYR A 705 -7.72 49.36 -8.34
C TYR A 705 -7.16 50.07 -9.59
N ILE A 706 -6.96 49.34 -10.69
CA ILE A 706 -6.45 49.90 -11.95
C ILE A 706 -7.40 50.98 -12.47
N GLN A 707 -8.71 50.76 -12.37
CA GLN A 707 -9.71 51.74 -12.79
C GLN A 707 -9.62 53.04 -11.97
N SER A 708 -9.58 52.93 -10.64
CA SER A 708 -9.51 54.10 -9.77
C SER A 708 -8.26 54.95 -10.06
N GLY A 709 -7.11 54.31 -10.27
CA GLY A 709 -5.85 54.97 -10.61
C GLY A 709 -5.86 55.60 -12.00
N ALA A 710 -6.38 54.90 -13.02
CA ALA A 710 -6.48 55.43 -14.37
C ALA A 710 -7.35 56.69 -14.44
N TYR A 711 -8.49 56.70 -13.75
CA TYR A 711 -9.36 57.87 -13.70
C TYR A 711 -8.71 59.04 -12.94
N ALA A 712 -8.06 58.78 -11.80
CA ALA A 712 -7.44 59.82 -10.98
C ALA A 712 -6.23 60.51 -11.64
N HIS A 713 -5.47 59.79 -12.48
CA HIS A 713 -4.17 60.28 -12.97
C HIS A 713 -4.01 60.37 -14.49
N LEU A 714 -4.88 59.73 -15.29
CA LEU A 714 -4.77 59.71 -16.76
C LEU A 714 -5.93 60.42 -17.48
N ASN A 715 -7.00 60.78 -16.78
CA ASN A 715 -8.14 61.47 -17.40
C ASN A 715 -7.72 62.84 -18.00
N GLY A 716 -7.98 63.06 -19.29
CA GLY A 716 -7.61 64.27 -20.01
C GLY A 716 -6.14 64.33 -20.43
N ARG A 717 -5.32 63.35 -20.04
CA ARG A 717 -3.90 63.28 -20.43
C ARG A 717 -3.81 62.94 -21.92
N HIS A 718 -3.05 63.76 -22.67
CA HIS A 718 -2.97 63.71 -24.13
C HIS A 718 -4.30 63.90 -24.87
N GLY A 719 -5.30 64.54 -24.22
CA GLY A 719 -6.62 64.74 -24.82
C GLY A 719 -7.48 63.47 -24.93
N ILE A 720 -7.12 62.41 -24.19
CA ILE A 720 -7.84 61.14 -24.14
C ILE A 720 -8.63 61.07 -22.82
N GLU A 721 -9.91 60.72 -22.90
CA GLU A 721 -10.77 60.53 -21.74
C GLU A 721 -10.32 59.32 -20.92
N GLY A 722 -10.46 59.41 -19.58
CA GLY A 722 -9.99 58.38 -18.66
C GLY A 722 -10.55 56.98 -18.94
N TRP A 723 -11.77 56.88 -19.45
CA TRP A 723 -12.39 55.60 -19.81
C TRP A 723 -11.74 54.94 -21.03
N ARG A 724 -11.22 55.72 -21.99
CA ARG A 724 -10.51 55.21 -23.18
C ARG A 724 -9.13 54.64 -22.79
N TRP A 725 -8.47 55.22 -21.79
CA TRP A 725 -7.21 54.70 -21.25
C TRP A 725 -7.34 53.29 -20.67
N LEU A 726 -8.51 52.91 -20.14
CA LEU A 726 -8.73 51.55 -19.62
C LEU A 726 -8.55 50.50 -20.72
N TYR A 727 -9.13 50.72 -21.90
CA TYR A 727 -8.99 49.81 -23.04
C TYR A 727 -7.54 49.73 -23.57
N ILE A 728 -6.78 50.84 -23.47
CA ILE A 728 -5.36 50.88 -23.85
C ILE A 728 -4.51 50.07 -22.86
N ILE A 729 -4.76 50.20 -21.55
CA ILE A 729 -4.05 49.45 -20.51
C ILE A 729 -4.35 47.96 -20.64
N CYS A 730 -5.63 47.61 -20.83
CA CYS A 730 -6.10 46.25 -21.12
C CYS A 730 -5.33 45.62 -22.30
N PHE A 731 -5.25 46.34 -23.43
CA PHE A 731 -4.46 45.92 -24.59
C PHE A 731 -2.96 45.74 -24.26
N ALA A 732 -2.36 46.68 -23.51
CA ALA A 732 -0.95 46.63 -23.13
C ALA A 732 -0.61 45.44 -22.22
N CYS A 733 -1.59 44.95 -21.44
CA CYS A 733 -1.45 43.72 -20.66
C CYS A 733 -1.68 42.46 -21.51
N THR A 734 -2.72 42.46 -22.35
CA THR A 734 -3.17 41.26 -23.08
C THR A 734 -2.22 40.85 -24.22
N VAL A 735 -1.69 41.80 -25.01
CA VAL A 735 -0.86 41.45 -26.18
C VAL A 735 0.48 40.78 -25.82
N PRO A 736 1.26 41.27 -24.84
CA PRO A 736 2.49 40.58 -24.44
C PRO A 736 2.22 39.15 -23.94
N VAL A 737 1.11 38.93 -23.24
CA VAL A 737 0.69 37.60 -22.78
C VAL A 737 0.33 36.69 -23.96
N ALA A 738 -0.42 37.20 -24.94
CA ALA A 738 -0.72 36.46 -26.16
C ALA A 738 0.56 36.10 -26.95
N LEU A 739 1.52 37.02 -27.05
CA LEU A 739 2.82 36.76 -27.69
C LEU A 739 3.64 35.72 -26.93
N LEU A 740 3.63 35.76 -25.60
CA LEU A 740 4.25 34.73 -24.75
C LEU A 740 3.68 33.35 -25.06
N GLY A 741 2.36 33.24 -25.22
CA GLY A 741 1.66 31.99 -25.55
C GLY A 741 2.19 31.31 -26.81
N PHE A 742 2.50 32.08 -27.87
CA PHE A 742 3.07 31.53 -29.11
C PHE A 742 4.48 30.92 -28.92
N ILE A 743 5.19 31.31 -27.86
CA ILE A 743 6.55 30.87 -27.57
C ILE A 743 6.53 29.68 -26.59
N VAL A 744 5.77 29.78 -25.49
CA VAL A 744 5.88 28.84 -24.36
C VAL A 744 4.86 27.70 -24.40
N LEU A 745 3.69 27.90 -24.99
CA LEU A 745 2.60 26.93 -24.88
C LEU A 745 2.92 25.70 -25.75
N PRO A 746 3.07 24.49 -25.16
CA PRO A 746 3.27 23.31 -25.96
C PRO A 746 2.01 23.01 -26.80
N GLY A 747 2.18 22.22 -27.85
CA GLY A 747 1.02 21.71 -28.61
C GLY A 747 0.22 20.72 -27.76
N HIS A 748 -0.28 19.68 -28.41
CA HIS A 748 -0.82 18.50 -27.72
C HIS A 748 0.28 17.44 -27.60
N PRO A 749 0.15 16.44 -26.70
CA PRO A 749 1.13 15.36 -26.61
C PRO A 749 1.44 14.71 -27.98
N ASP A 750 0.45 14.61 -28.86
CA ASP A 750 0.58 13.99 -30.19
C ASP A 750 1.26 14.91 -31.23
N THR A 751 1.05 16.22 -31.13
CA THR A 751 1.54 17.22 -32.10
C THR A 751 2.43 18.27 -31.44
N CYS A 752 3.16 17.85 -30.40
CA CYS A 752 4.01 18.73 -29.63
C CYS A 752 5.22 19.13 -30.47
N LYS A 753 5.49 20.44 -30.55
CA LYS A 753 6.76 20.94 -31.08
C LYS A 753 7.69 21.17 -29.89
N PRO A 754 8.88 20.53 -29.86
CA PRO A 754 9.80 20.68 -28.74
C PRO A 754 10.41 22.08 -28.76
N PHE A 755 10.06 22.90 -27.75
CA PHE A 755 10.77 24.15 -27.44
C PHE A 755 11.63 23.98 -26.19
N ILE A 756 11.04 23.42 -25.13
CA ILE A 756 11.70 23.10 -23.85
C ILE A 756 11.59 21.60 -23.50
N LEU A 757 10.54 20.91 -23.97
CA LEU A 757 10.34 19.48 -23.74
C LEU A 757 11.24 18.65 -24.68
N THR A 758 11.98 17.70 -24.14
CA THR A 758 12.78 16.73 -24.92
C THR A 758 11.90 15.64 -25.51
N GLU A 759 12.43 14.84 -26.45
CA GLU A 759 11.71 13.67 -26.97
C GLU A 759 11.38 12.65 -25.86
N SER A 760 12.27 12.50 -24.87
CA SER A 760 12.02 11.65 -23.70
C SER A 760 10.88 12.19 -22.82
N ASP A 761 10.81 13.51 -22.61
CA ASP A 761 9.73 14.18 -21.90
C ASP A 761 8.38 13.92 -22.60
N ILE A 762 8.34 14.03 -23.94
CA ILE A 762 7.13 13.83 -24.74
C ILE A 762 6.70 12.36 -24.72
N ARG A 763 7.65 11.41 -24.80
CA ARG A 763 7.35 9.98 -24.68
C ARG A 763 6.74 9.66 -23.31
N LEU A 764 7.37 10.13 -22.24
CA LEU A 764 6.88 9.95 -20.87
C LEU A 764 5.50 10.59 -20.68
N ALA A 765 5.26 11.78 -21.24
CA ALA A 765 3.94 12.41 -21.20
C ALA A 765 2.86 11.56 -21.89
N ARG A 766 3.16 10.95 -23.04
CA ARG A 766 2.24 10.06 -23.76
C ARG A 766 1.96 8.78 -22.97
N GLU A 767 2.99 8.15 -22.42
CA GLU A 767 2.85 6.96 -21.57
C GLU A 767 1.99 7.25 -20.34
N ARG A 768 2.20 8.40 -19.68
CA ARG A 768 1.37 8.87 -18.55
C ARG A 768 -0.09 9.04 -18.93
N MET A 769 -0.39 9.60 -20.11
CA MET A 769 -1.77 9.79 -20.56
C MET A 769 -2.42 8.46 -20.99
N ALA A 770 -1.66 7.56 -21.61
CA ALA A 770 -2.13 6.23 -21.98
C ALA A 770 -2.50 5.39 -20.74
N ALA A 771 -1.70 5.46 -19.67
CA ALA A 771 -1.99 4.80 -18.40
C ALA A 771 -3.30 5.29 -17.73
N GLU A 772 -3.76 6.49 -18.08
CA GLU A 772 -5.03 7.08 -17.62
C GLU A 772 -6.19 6.87 -18.63
N ASN A 773 -6.03 5.95 -19.58
CA ASN A 773 -7.00 5.66 -20.65
C ASN A 773 -7.41 6.89 -21.47
N ARG A 774 -6.48 7.84 -21.66
CA ARG A 774 -6.73 9.03 -22.48
C ARG A 774 -6.30 8.76 -23.91
N GLU A 775 -7.30 8.54 -24.76
CA GLU A 775 -7.05 8.30 -26.17
C GLU A 775 -6.52 9.56 -26.91
N PRO A 776 -5.65 9.38 -27.92
CA PRO A 776 -5.26 10.45 -28.82
C PRO A 776 -6.46 11.04 -29.57
N ARG A 777 -6.30 12.28 -30.03
CA ARG A 777 -7.35 12.99 -30.77
C ARG A 777 -7.70 12.30 -32.10
N LYS A 778 -8.99 12.27 -32.43
CA LYS A 778 -9.50 11.68 -33.67
C LYS A 778 -10.26 12.72 -34.51
N PRO A 779 -10.38 12.51 -35.84
CA PRO A 779 -11.24 13.33 -36.65
C PRO A 779 -12.68 13.34 -36.15
N ILE A 780 -13.23 14.51 -35.85
CA ILE A 780 -14.66 14.66 -35.57
C ILE A 780 -15.47 14.15 -36.77
N THR A 781 -16.35 13.20 -36.50
CA THR A 781 -17.34 12.67 -37.43
C THR A 781 -18.75 12.91 -36.89
N LEU A 782 -19.75 12.90 -37.77
CA LEU A 782 -21.16 12.94 -37.37
C LEU A 782 -21.54 11.81 -36.40
N SER A 783 -20.86 10.66 -36.50
CA SER A 783 -21.01 9.54 -35.58
C SER A 783 -20.62 9.92 -34.15
N VAL A 784 -19.47 10.57 -33.96
CA VAL A 784 -19.01 11.03 -32.63
C VAL A 784 -20.00 12.02 -32.03
N ILE A 785 -20.45 13.02 -32.80
CA ILE A 785 -21.42 14.01 -32.32
C ILE A 785 -22.73 13.32 -31.89
N LYS A 786 -23.23 12.37 -32.71
CA LYS A 786 -24.43 11.60 -32.37
C LYS A 786 -24.23 10.79 -31.10
N SER A 787 -23.11 10.10 -30.97
CA SER A 787 -22.75 9.29 -29.79
C SER A 787 -22.75 10.13 -28.52
N VAL A 788 -22.12 11.31 -28.55
CA VAL A 788 -22.06 12.25 -27.42
C VAL A 788 -23.45 12.74 -27.02
N LEU A 789 -24.26 13.17 -27.98
CA LEU A 789 -25.61 13.70 -27.71
C LEU A 789 -26.61 12.62 -27.26
N THR A 790 -26.37 11.36 -27.58
CA THR A 790 -27.16 10.23 -27.05
C THR A 790 -26.60 9.68 -25.73
N GLY A 791 -25.36 10.03 -25.39
CA GLY A 791 -24.67 9.54 -24.21
C GLY A 791 -25.12 10.22 -22.92
N TRP A 792 -25.01 9.50 -21.81
CA TRP A 792 -25.38 10.03 -20.49
C TRP A 792 -24.40 11.13 -20.03
N HIS A 793 -23.12 11.05 -20.42
CA HIS A 793 -22.09 12.05 -20.09
C HIS A 793 -22.57 13.46 -20.39
N PHE A 794 -23.09 13.69 -21.60
CA PHE A 794 -23.58 14.99 -22.03
C PHE A 794 -24.74 15.46 -21.14
N TRP A 795 -25.84 14.70 -21.06
CA TRP A 795 -27.04 15.16 -20.37
C TRP A 795 -26.86 15.33 -18.87
N VAL A 796 -26.13 14.42 -18.22
CA VAL A 796 -25.91 14.46 -16.78
C VAL A 796 -24.93 15.58 -16.42
N LEU A 797 -23.79 15.71 -17.12
CA LEU A 797 -22.79 16.74 -16.81
C LEU A 797 -23.27 18.15 -17.16
N VAL A 798 -23.97 18.34 -18.30
CA VAL A 798 -24.51 19.65 -18.69
C VAL A 798 -25.63 20.08 -17.74
N SER A 799 -26.51 19.17 -17.31
CA SER A 799 -27.54 19.47 -16.31
C SER A 799 -26.92 19.78 -14.94
N PHE A 800 -25.89 19.04 -14.55
CA PHE A 800 -25.15 19.33 -13.31
C PHE A 800 -24.47 20.70 -13.35
N ALA A 801 -23.85 21.06 -14.48
CA ALA A 801 -23.25 22.37 -14.70
C ALA A 801 -24.26 23.52 -14.65
N PHE A 802 -25.50 23.31 -15.11
CA PHE A 802 -26.58 24.28 -14.94
C PHE A 802 -26.84 24.59 -13.46
N PHE A 803 -27.06 23.56 -12.63
CA PHE A 803 -27.33 23.78 -11.20
C PHE A 803 -26.17 24.47 -10.50
N PHE A 804 -24.94 24.01 -10.76
CA PHE A 804 -23.74 24.64 -10.23
C PHE A 804 -23.61 26.10 -10.63
N SER A 805 -23.68 26.40 -11.94
CA SER A 805 -23.49 27.77 -12.44
C SER A 805 -24.56 28.74 -11.95
N GLN A 806 -25.78 28.28 -11.71
CA GLN A 806 -26.86 29.15 -11.25
C GLN A 806 -26.91 29.25 -9.71
N ALA A 807 -26.35 28.29 -8.98
CA ALA A 807 -26.22 28.35 -7.52
C ALA A 807 -25.28 29.48 -7.05
N ASP A 808 -24.35 29.94 -7.88
CA ASP A 808 -23.48 31.08 -7.59
C ASP A 808 -24.18 32.46 -7.60
N GLY A 809 -25.51 32.50 -7.72
CA GLY A 809 -26.28 33.75 -7.79
C GLY A 809 -25.99 34.77 -6.67
N ILE A 810 -25.60 34.35 -5.47
CA ILE A 810 -25.31 35.27 -4.35
C ILE A 810 -24.02 36.07 -4.61
N SER A 811 -23.00 35.43 -5.15
CA SER A 811 -21.67 36.03 -5.34
C SER A 811 -21.61 36.82 -6.66
N SER A 812 -22.26 36.29 -7.71
CA SER A 812 -22.29 36.85 -9.06
C SER A 812 -23.18 38.10 -9.21
N ASN A 813 -24.07 38.40 -8.26
CA ASN A 813 -24.98 39.55 -8.32
C ASN A 813 -24.64 40.62 -7.27
N SER A 814 -24.94 41.89 -7.58
CA SER A 814 -24.47 43.08 -6.82
C SER A 814 -25.09 43.27 -5.41
N GLY A 815 -25.47 42.21 -4.70
CA GLY A 815 -26.07 42.25 -3.36
C GLY A 815 -25.21 42.94 -2.30
N LEU A 816 -23.95 42.51 -2.15
CA LEU A 816 -23.02 43.10 -1.19
C LEU A 816 -22.75 44.60 -1.44
N PRO A 817 -22.36 45.06 -2.64
CA PRO A 817 -22.11 46.48 -2.87
C PRO A 817 -23.36 47.35 -2.72
N LEU A 818 -24.55 46.86 -3.12
CA LEU A 818 -25.81 47.60 -2.96
C LEU A 818 -26.24 47.70 -1.49
N TRP A 819 -26.05 46.64 -0.70
CA TRP A 819 -26.29 46.69 0.74
C TRP A 819 -25.33 47.65 1.44
N LEU A 820 -24.03 47.62 1.14
CA LEU A 820 -23.06 48.56 1.71
C LEU A 820 -23.39 50.02 1.35
N LYS A 821 -23.87 50.26 0.12
CA LYS A 821 -24.34 51.59 -0.30
C LYS A 821 -25.57 52.04 0.50
N ALA A 822 -26.53 51.15 0.73
CA ALA A 822 -27.73 51.45 1.54
C ALA A 822 -27.39 51.75 3.00
N GLU A 823 -26.34 51.13 3.55
CA GLU A 823 -25.82 51.40 4.92
C GLU A 823 -24.96 52.67 5.01
N GLY A 824 -24.69 53.36 3.89
CA GLY A 824 -23.95 54.63 3.87
C GLY A 824 -22.43 54.52 3.83
N TYR A 825 -21.86 53.40 3.38
CA TYR A 825 -20.41 53.27 3.18
C TYR A 825 -19.91 54.14 2.02
N SER A 826 -18.67 54.67 2.12
CA SER A 826 -18.04 55.42 1.03
C SER A 826 -17.71 54.51 -0.16
N VAL A 827 -17.65 55.07 -1.37
CA VAL A 827 -17.32 54.33 -2.61
C VAL A 827 -15.99 53.59 -2.49
N GLU A 828 -14.99 54.21 -1.87
CA GLU A 828 -13.69 53.60 -1.57
C GLU A 828 -13.85 52.35 -0.67
N LYS A 829 -14.56 52.48 0.46
CA LYS A 829 -14.78 51.36 1.39
C LYS A 829 -15.59 50.24 0.76
N ILE A 830 -16.57 50.56 -0.09
CA ILE A 830 -17.35 49.56 -0.83
C ILE A 830 -16.41 48.73 -1.71
N ASN A 831 -15.60 49.40 -2.55
CA ASN A 831 -14.67 48.74 -3.46
C ASN A 831 -13.64 47.87 -2.71
N THR A 832 -13.12 48.34 -1.57
CA THR A 832 -12.19 47.55 -0.74
C THR A 832 -12.86 46.36 -0.09
N ILE A 833 -14.02 46.54 0.56
CA ILE A 833 -14.73 45.47 1.27
C ILE A 833 -15.20 44.38 0.31
N THR A 834 -15.66 44.74 -0.89
CA THR A 834 -16.09 43.76 -1.89
C THR A 834 -14.97 42.86 -2.40
N THR A 835 -13.69 43.24 -2.24
CA THR A 835 -12.56 42.38 -2.62
C THR A 835 -12.37 41.17 -1.70
N ILE A 836 -12.98 41.17 -0.51
CA ILE A 836 -12.90 40.05 0.44
C ILE A 836 -13.58 38.80 -0.15
N LEU A 837 -14.66 38.97 -0.91
CA LEU A 837 -15.39 37.86 -1.51
C LEU A 837 -14.50 37.04 -2.47
N PRO A 838 -13.87 37.63 -3.52
CA PRO A 838 -12.87 36.94 -4.33
C PRO A 838 -11.72 36.32 -3.53
N ALA A 839 -11.28 36.96 -2.44
CA ALA A 839 -10.23 36.40 -1.59
C ALA A 839 -10.66 35.09 -0.90
N VAL A 840 -11.91 35.00 -0.44
CA VAL A 840 -12.48 33.75 0.09
C VAL A 840 -12.54 32.68 -1.01
N THR A 841 -12.95 33.05 -2.23
CA THR A 841 -12.98 32.14 -3.38
C THR A 841 -11.60 31.58 -3.69
N ILE A 842 -10.54 32.39 -3.62
CA ILE A 842 -9.15 31.95 -3.83
C ILE A 842 -8.77 30.88 -2.80
N VAL A 843 -8.99 31.15 -1.50
CA VAL A 843 -8.65 30.22 -0.42
C VAL A 843 -9.45 28.92 -0.55
N SER A 844 -10.76 29.02 -0.82
CA SER A 844 -11.63 27.86 -1.03
C SER A 844 -11.18 27.01 -2.22
N SER A 845 -10.81 27.65 -3.34
CA SER A 845 -10.34 26.97 -4.55
C SER A 845 -9.06 26.16 -4.29
N ILE A 846 -8.10 26.73 -3.56
CA ILE A 846 -6.84 26.04 -3.21
C ILE A 846 -7.15 24.81 -2.34
N ILE A 847 -7.96 24.98 -1.29
CA ILE A 847 -8.31 23.90 -0.36
C ILE A 847 -9.04 22.78 -1.12
N CYS A 848 -10.07 23.11 -1.89
CA CYS A 848 -10.85 22.13 -2.64
C CYS A 848 -10.01 21.42 -3.70
N GLY A 849 -9.19 22.16 -4.45
CA GLY A 849 -8.30 21.59 -5.47
C GLY A 849 -7.29 20.60 -4.87
N VAL A 850 -6.62 20.98 -3.77
CA VAL A 850 -5.61 20.13 -3.11
C VAL A 850 -6.25 18.89 -2.47
N LEU A 851 -7.35 19.05 -1.74
CA LEU A 851 -8.03 17.92 -1.08
C LEU A 851 -8.65 16.96 -2.09
N SER A 852 -9.16 17.47 -3.23
CA SER A 852 -9.70 16.65 -4.31
C SER A 852 -8.65 15.70 -4.88
N ASP A 853 -7.44 16.20 -5.14
CA ASP A 853 -6.36 15.42 -5.75
C ASP A 853 -5.71 14.42 -4.76
N ILE A 854 -5.58 14.78 -3.47
CA ILE A 854 -4.95 13.90 -2.45
C ILE A 854 -5.86 12.75 -2.04
N TYR A 855 -7.15 13.01 -1.82
CA TYR A 855 -8.08 12.06 -1.20
C TYR A 855 -9.18 11.54 -2.13
N ASP A 856 -9.18 11.93 -3.41
CA ASP A 856 -10.28 11.69 -4.35
C ASP A 856 -11.66 12.09 -3.78
N ALA A 857 -11.69 13.18 -3.01
CA ALA A 857 -12.83 13.56 -2.16
C ALA A 857 -13.90 14.42 -2.88
N LYS A 858 -14.01 14.33 -4.21
CA LYS A 858 -14.80 15.23 -5.08
C LYS A 858 -16.25 15.39 -4.60
N VAL A 859 -16.92 14.28 -4.31
CA VAL A 859 -18.33 14.24 -3.85
C VAL A 859 -18.50 14.98 -2.52
N TYR A 860 -17.59 14.76 -1.57
CA TYR A 860 -17.66 15.37 -0.24
C TYR A 860 -17.42 16.88 -0.33
N LEU A 861 -16.44 17.31 -1.12
CA LEU A 861 -16.14 18.73 -1.32
C LEU A 861 -17.31 19.48 -1.94
N ILE A 862 -17.92 18.95 -3.02
CA ILE A 862 -19.11 19.54 -3.64
C ILE A 862 -20.27 19.63 -2.65
N THR A 863 -20.47 18.59 -1.84
CA THR A 863 -21.56 18.59 -0.85
C THR A 863 -21.32 19.64 0.22
N ILE A 864 -20.10 19.76 0.74
CA ILE A 864 -19.75 20.73 1.79
C ILE A 864 -19.92 22.15 1.26
N THR A 865 -19.41 22.48 0.08
CA THR A 865 -19.53 23.83 -0.47
C THR A 865 -20.98 24.22 -0.77
N ALA A 866 -21.80 23.27 -1.26
CA ALA A 866 -23.24 23.49 -1.43
C ALA A 866 -23.93 23.80 -0.09
N LEU A 867 -23.61 23.05 0.98
CA LEU A 867 -24.18 23.29 2.31
C LEU A 867 -23.76 24.64 2.89
N LEU A 868 -22.51 25.07 2.66
CA LEU A 868 -22.04 26.40 3.07
C LEU A 868 -22.78 27.51 2.30
N ASN A 869 -23.04 27.32 1.02
CA ASN A 869 -23.79 28.28 0.21
C ASN A 869 -25.28 28.34 0.61
N ILE A 870 -25.90 27.20 0.91
CA ILE A 870 -27.25 27.15 1.48
C ILE A 870 -27.31 27.93 2.79
N LEU A 871 -26.33 27.74 3.68
CA LEU A 871 -26.25 28.48 4.94
C LEU A 871 -26.17 29.99 4.69
N ALA A 872 -25.31 30.43 3.77
CA ALA A 872 -25.20 31.83 3.37
C ALA A 872 -26.54 32.37 2.83
N GLY A 873 -27.18 31.62 1.93
CA GLY A 873 -28.48 31.96 1.35
C GLY A 873 -29.58 32.10 2.40
N VAL A 874 -29.68 31.16 3.36
CA VAL A 874 -30.69 31.20 4.43
C VAL A 874 -30.53 32.45 5.30
N VAL A 875 -29.30 32.77 5.71
CA VAL A 875 -29.01 33.97 6.51
C VAL A 875 -29.42 35.24 5.76
N LEU A 876 -29.08 35.32 4.47
CA LEU A 876 -29.41 36.48 3.63
C LEU A 876 -30.92 36.56 3.30
N ALA A 877 -31.61 35.43 3.22
CA ALA A 877 -33.06 35.37 3.04
C ALA A 877 -33.82 35.86 4.27
N ILE A 878 -33.37 35.52 5.49
CA ILE A 878 -33.93 36.05 6.75
C ILE A 878 -33.74 37.57 6.84
N TRP A 879 -32.60 38.06 6.36
CA TRP A 879 -32.20 39.48 6.24
C TRP A 879 -32.02 40.24 7.56
N ASP A 880 -32.94 40.12 8.51
CA ASP A 880 -32.93 40.82 9.80
C ASP A 880 -32.08 40.07 10.82
N VAL A 881 -30.76 40.10 10.60
CA VAL A 881 -29.73 39.40 11.41
C VAL A 881 -28.64 40.38 11.87
N PRO A 882 -27.84 40.04 12.91
CA PRO A 882 -26.71 40.87 13.33
C PRO A 882 -25.79 41.21 12.17
N ARG A 883 -25.31 42.47 12.11
CA ARG A 883 -24.47 42.97 11.00
C ARG A 883 -23.26 42.07 10.69
N GLY A 884 -22.61 41.54 11.72
CA GLY A 884 -21.49 40.60 11.57
C GLY A 884 -21.88 39.29 10.88
N LEU A 885 -23.08 38.77 11.16
CA LEU A 885 -23.60 37.55 10.54
C LEU A 885 -23.98 37.77 9.07
N LYS A 886 -24.46 38.97 8.72
CA LYS A 886 -24.71 39.35 7.32
C LYS A 886 -23.41 39.45 6.50
N PHE A 887 -22.37 40.06 7.07
CA PHE A 887 -21.02 40.04 6.47
C PHE A 887 -20.48 38.63 6.30
N PHE A 888 -20.60 37.80 7.34
CA PHE A 888 -20.19 36.40 7.28
C PHE A 888 -20.89 35.64 6.15
N ALA A 889 -22.22 35.79 6.00
CA ALA A 889 -22.96 35.14 4.93
C ALA A 889 -22.55 35.61 3.53
N PHE A 890 -22.37 36.92 3.32
CA PHE A 890 -21.87 37.44 2.05
C PHE A 890 -20.47 36.93 1.72
N PHE A 891 -19.56 36.81 2.69
CA PHE A 891 -18.23 36.28 2.41
C PHE A 891 -18.21 34.76 2.26
N LEU A 892 -19.06 34.06 3.01
CA LEU A 892 -19.18 32.61 2.95
C LEU A 892 -19.65 32.13 1.58
N SER A 893 -20.53 32.88 0.89
CA SER A 893 -20.96 32.50 -0.46
C SER A 893 -19.81 32.43 -1.47
N GLY A 894 -18.69 33.16 -1.25
CA GLY A 894 -17.49 33.02 -2.09
C GLY A 894 -16.84 31.64 -2.01
N SER A 895 -17.11 30.87 -0.95
CA SER A 895 -16.61 29.49 -0.85
C SER A 895 -17.25 28.55 -1.88
N ALA A 896 -18.48 28.85 -2.33
CA ALA A 896 -19.24 28.06 -3.28
C ALA A 896 -18.57 28.03 -4.66
N ASP A 897 -18.04 29.16 -5.11
CA ASP A 897 -17.30 29.28 -6.37
C ASP A 897 -15.99 28.48 -6.41
N GLY A 898 -15.41 28.21 -5.24
CA GLY A 898 -14.16 27.46 -5.13
C GLY A 898 -14.23 26.02 -5.67
N ILE A 899 -15.43 25.48 -5.85
CA ILE A 899 -15.63 24.11 -6.34
C ILE A 899 -15.59 23.97 -7.86
N ALA A 900 -15.63 25.08 -8.60
CA ALA A 900 -15.72 25.08 -10.06
C ALA A 900 -14.61 24.21 -10.70
N ALA A 901 -13.38 24.37 -10.23
CA ALA A 901 -12.22 23.59 -10.67
C ALA A 901 -12.41 22.08 -10.52
N VAL A 902 -12.98 21.64 -9.39
CA VAL A 902 -13.22 20.22 -9.09
C VAL A 902 -14.27 19.63 -10.03
N ILE A 903 -15.32 20.40 -10.35
CA ILE A 903 -16.39 19.96 -11.25
C ILE A 903 -15.86 19.76 -12.68
N TYR A 904 -15.12 20.74 -13.22
CA TYR A 904 -14.55 20.62 -14.56
C TYR A 904 -13.42 19.57 -14.63
N ALA A 905 -12.64 19.38 -13.56
CA ALA A 905 -11.67 18.28 -13.47
C ALA A 905 -12.35 16.91 -13.48
N TRP A 906 -13.48 16.77 -12.78
CA TRP A 906 -14.24 15.51 -12.76
C TRP A 906 -14.90 15.22 -14.11
N ALA A 907 -15.44 16.24 -14.79
CA ALA A 907 -15.95 16.09 -16.15
C ALA A 907 -14.83 15.66 -17.13
N ASN A 908 -13.60 16.18 -16.97
CA ASN A 908 -12.45 15.71 -17.74
C ASN A 908 -12.11 14.24 -17.48
N GLU A 909 -12.25 13.77 -16.23
CA GLU A 909 -12.04 12.37 -15.83
C GLU A 909 -13.11 11.44 -16.43
N ILE A 910 -14.38 11.83 -16.35
CA ILE A 910 -15.50 11.02 -16.87
C ILE A 910 -15.40 10.88 -18.40
N CYS A 911 -15.08 11.97 -19.10
CA CYS A 911 -14.92 11.97 -20.55
C CYS A 911 -13.48 11.62 -21.00
N ALA A 912 -12.70 10.88 -20.21
CA ALA A 912 -11.29 10.59 -20.51
C ALA A 912 -11.10 9.77 -21.80
N GLY A 913 -12.03 8.86 -22.09
CA GLY A 913 -11.92 7.92 -23.21
C GLY A 913 -12.08 8.54 -24.61
N ASN A 914 -12.55 9.78 -24.72
CA ASN A 914 -12.71 10.44 -26.01
C ASN A 914 -12.47 11.96 -25.93
N ALA A 915 -11.41 12.43 -26.60
CA ALA A 915 -11.00 13.83 -26.56
C ALA A 915 -12.05 14.77 -27.19
N GLU A 916 -12.74 14.36 -28.26
CA GLU A 916 -13.75 15.16 -28.93
C GLU A 916 -15.04 15.27 -28.11
N GLU A 917 -15.44 14.17 -27.45
CA GLU A 917 -16.54 14.17 -26.48
C GLU A 917 -16.26 15.18 -25.35
N ARG A 918 -15.07 15.12 -24.77
CA ARG A 918 -14.67 16.04 -23.70
C ARG A 918 -14.75 17.48 -24.15
N ALA A 919 -14.32 17.81 -25.38
CA ALA A 919 -14.42 19.17 -25.92
C ALA A 919 -15.89 19.62 -26.03
N ILE A 920 -16.78 18.77 -26.53
CA ILE A 920 -18.21 19.07 -26.67
C ILE A 920 -18.89 19.21 -25.31
N VAL A 921 -18.64 18.30 -24.38
CA VAL A 921 -19.26 18.29 -23.04
C VAL A 921 -18.80 19.51 -22.24
N LEU A 922 -17.49 19.76 -22.12
CA LEU A 922 -16.96 20.88 -21.32
C LEU A 922 -17.40 22.24 -21.88
N SER A 923 -17.42 22.41 -23.21
CA SER A 923 -17.92 23.64 -23.83
C SER A 923 -19.43 23.80 -23.64
N SER A 924 -20.21 22.71 -23.68
CA SER A 924 -21.66 22.77 -23.44
C SER A 924 -22.00 23.06 -21.98
N MET A 925 -21.23 22.52 -21.03
CA MET A 925 -21.34 22.82 -19.59
C MET A 925 -21.17 24.31 -19.31
N ASN A 926 -20.20 24.95 -19.96
CA ASN A 926 -19.97 26.39 -19.77
C ASN A 926 -20.99 27.24 -20.55
N THR A 927 -21.35 26.83 -21.77
CA THR A 927 -22.36 27.51 -22.60
C THR A 927 -23.72 27.56 -21.90
N ILE A 928 -24.19 26.46 -21.31
CA ILE A 928 -25.49 26.41 -20.64
C ILE A 928 -25.52 27.34 -19.41
N GLY A 929 -24.44 27.36 -18.62
CA GLY A 929 -24.31 28.24 -17.46
C GLY A 929 -24.42 29.72 -17.85
N ASN A 930 -23.65 30.14 -18.86
CA ASN A 930 -23.68 31.52 -19.36
C ASN A 930 -25.03 31.89 -20.01
N THR A 931 -25.68 30.94 -20.70
CA THR A 931 -26.97 31.17 -21.36
C THR A 931 -28.06 31.54 -20.37
N PHE A 932 -28.17 30.80 -19.26
CA PHE A 932 -29.14 31.12 -18.22
C PHE A 932 -28.73 32.35 -17.41
N GLY A 933 -27.42 32.55 -17.19
CA GLY A 933 -26.90 33.77 -16.57
C GLY A 933 -27.23 35.07 -17.33
N ALA A 934 -27.46 35.01 -18.64
CA ALA A 934 -27.76 36.20 -19.44
C ALA A 934 -29.15 36.80 -19.21
N TRP A 935 -30.16 35.99 -18.87
CA TRP A 935 -31.55 36.45 -18.76
C TRP A 935 -32.22 36.14 -17.42
N LEU A 936 -31.81 35.08 -16.72
CA LEU A 936 -32.43 34.68 -15.45
C LEU A 936 -32.30 35.74 -14.35
N PRO A 937 -31.16 36.48 -14.21
CA PRO A 937 -31.05 37.54 -13.21
C PRO A 937 -32.07 38.67 -13.37
N LEU A 938 -32.59 38.90 -14.58
CA LEU A 938 -33.63 39.90 -14.83
C LEU A 938 -34.95 39.60 -14.08
N PHE A 939 -35.17 38.33 -13.71
CA PHE A 939 -36.37 37.89 -13.01
C PHE A 939 -36.12 37.67 -11.51
N VAL A 940 -34.95 37.15 -11.18
CA VAL A 940 -34.60 36.63 -9.85
C VAL A 940 -33.84 37.65 -9.01
N TRP A 941 -33.04 38.52 -9.65
CA TRP A 941 -32.14 39.49 -9.02
C TRP A 941 -32.49 40.93 -9.43
N LYS A 942 -33.79 41.28 -9.38
CA LYS A 942 -34.29 42.59 -9.83
C LYS A 942 -33.73 43.72 -8.97
N THR A 943 -33.17 44.75 -9.61
CA THR A 943 -32.60 45.92 -8.91
C THR A 943 -33.61 46.67 -8.03
N THR A 944 -34.91 46.54 -8.31
CA THR A 944 -36.00 47.06 -7.46
C THR A 944 -36.08 46.38 -6.09
N ASP A 945 -35.59 45.15 -5.98
CA ASP A 945 -35.64 44.34 -4.77
C ASP A 945 -34.38 44.56 -3.91
N ALA A 946 -33.40 45.31 -4.42
CA ALA A 946 -32.19 45.65 -3.68
C ALA A 946 -32.52 46.52 -2.45
N PRO A 947 -31.81 46.34 -1.32
CA PRO A 947 -30.66 45.46 -1.12
C PRO A 947 -31.02 44.01 -0.72
N ARG A 948 -32.30 43.68 -0.48
CA ARG A 948 -32.75 42.34 -0.07
C ARG A 948 -33.32 41.56 -1.26
N TYR A 949 -32.48 40.80 -1.94
CA TYR A 949 -32.87 39.91 -3.02
C TYR A 949 -33.53 38.60 -2.52
N LEU A 950 -34.68 38.69 -1.85
CA LEU A 950 -35.34 37.54 -1.23
C LEU A 950 -35.61 36.39 -2.23
N ILE A 951 -36.10 36.73 -3.43
CA ILE A 951 -36.34 35.75 -4.49
C ILE A 951 -35.02 35.11 -4.93
N GLY A 952 -33.97 35.91 -5.11
CA GLY A 952 -32.62 35.43 -5.45
C GLY A 952 -32.02 34.50 -4.42
N TYR A 953 -32.07 34.84 -3.14
CA TYR A 953 -31.55 33.99 -2.08
C TYR A 953 -32.29 32.65 -2.00
N ASN A 954 -33.63 32.65 -2.09
CA ASN A 954 -34.41 31.41 -2.10
C ASN A 954 -34.16 30.57 -3.36
N TRP A 955 -33.96 31.22 -4.50
CA TRP A 955 -33.63 30.56 -5.76
C TRP A 955 -32.28 29.85 -5.68
N THR A 956 -31.25 30.51 -5.16
CA THR A 956 -29.93 29.89 -4.94
C THR A 956 -30.02 28.67 -4.02
N ILE A 957 -30.73 28.77 -2.89
CA ILE A 957 -30.91 27.64 -1.96
C ILE A 957 -31.54 26.43 -2.69
N ALA A 958 -32.58 26.67 -3.48
CA ALA A 958 -33.24 25.60 -4.23
C ALA A 958 -32.29 24.94 -5.25
N LEU A 959 -31.45 25.73 -5.92
CA LEU A 959 -30.46 25.22 -6.88
C LEU A 959 -29.35 24.42 -6.21
N ASP A 960 -28.86 24.82 -5.04
CA ASP A 960 -27.88 24.04 -4.28
C ASP A 960 -28.44 22.68 -3.84
N VAL A 961 -29.71 22.63 -3.41
CA VAL A 961 -30.39 21.37 -3.09
C VAL A 961 -30.51 20.48 -4.34
N CYS A 962 -30.88 21.05 -5.48
CA CYS A 962 -30.91 20.35 -6.75
C CYS A 962 -29.52 19.89 -7.21
N MET A 963 -28.47 20.67 -6.95
CA MET A 963 -27.09 20.31 -7.23
C MET A 963 -26.66 19.09 -6.42
N ILE A 964 -26.99 19.03 -5.13
CA ILE A 964 -26.74 17.86 -4.27
C ILE A 964 -27.52 16.63 -4.79
N ALA A 965 -28.79 16.80 -5.19
CA ALA A 965 -29.57 15.70 -5.77
C ALA A 965 -28.94 15.18 -7.07
N MET A 966 -28.52 16.09 -7.95
CA MET A 966 -27.89 15.76 -9.23
C MET A 966 -26.49 15.14 -9.04
N LEU A 967 -25.78 15.49 -7.97
CA LEU A 967 -24.53 14.85 -7.58
C LEU A 967 -24.70 13.35 -7.30
N PHE A 968 -25.80 12.94 -6.66
CA PHE A 968 -26.11 11.52 -6.45
C PHE A 968 -26.38 10.79 -7.78
N VAL A 969 -27.08 11.45 -8.71
CA VAL A 969 -27.32 10.91 -10.06
C VAL A 969 -25.99 10.70 -10.78
N LEU A 970 -25.15 11.73 -10.84
CA LEU A 970 -23.82 11.67 -11.45
C LEU A 970 -22.97 10.54 -10.86
N ARG A 971 -22.90 10.45 -9.53
CA ARG A 971 -22.16 9.39 -8.83
C ARG A 971 -22.71 7.99 -9.16
N SER A 972 -24.03 7.84 -9.27
CA SER A 972 -24.64 6.54 -9.61
C SER A 972 -24.27 6.09 -11.02
N PHE A 973 -24.32 6.98 -12.01
CA PHE A 973 -23.95 6.64 -13.38
C PHE A 973 -22.45 6.32 -13.49
N TRP A 974 -21.60 7.14 -12.87
CA TRP A 974 -20.16 6.93 -12.87
C TRP A 974 -19.74 5.61 -12.22
N ASN A 975 -20.35 5.26 -11.07
CA ASN A 975 -20.07 3.99 -10.40
C ASN A 975 -20.55 2.78 -11.22
N ARG A 976 -21.60 2.91 -12.03
CA ARG A 976 -22.06 1.83 -12.92
C ARG A 976 -21.08 1.61 -14.07
N GLU A 977 -20.59 2.69 -14.66
CA GLU A 977 -19.62 2.62 -15.76
C GLU A 977 -18.26 2.07 -15.30
N LYS A 978 -17.78 2.50 -14.12
CA LYS A 978 -16.58 1.92 -13.49
C LYS A 978 -16.68 0.40 -13.34
N LYS A 979 -17.81 -0.10 -12.83
CA LYS A 979 -18.04 -1.55 -12.69
C LYS A 979 -18.06 -2.28 -14.03
N SER A 980 -18.60 -1.68 -15.09
CA SER A 980 -18.57 -2.31 -16.42
C SER A 980 -17.17 -2.36 -17.02
N MET A 981 -16.30 -1.38 -16.70
CA MET A 981 -14.90 -1.39 -17.12
C MET A 981 -14.04 -2.40 -16.35
N GLU A 982 -14.40 -2.76 -15.11
CA GLU A 982 -13.71 -3.79 -14.32
C GLU A 982 -14.07 -5.24 -14.71
N ILE A 983 -15.18 -5.42 -15.43
CA ILE A 983 -15.68 -6.74 -15.88
C ILE A 983 -15.17 -7.09 -17.29
N LEU A 984 -14.66 -6.11 -18.04
CA LEU A 984 -14.02 -6.25 -19.35
C LEU A 984 -12.50 -6.33 -19.18
#